data_AF-A0A2E0V1H8-F1
#
_entry.id   AF-A0A2E0V1H8-F1
#
_cell.length_a   1.000
_cell.length_b   1.000
_cell.length_c   1.000
_cell.angle_alpha   90.00
_cell.angle_beta   90.00
_cell.angle_gamma   90.00
#
_symmetry.space_group_name_H-M   'P 1'
#
loop_
_entity.id
_entity.type
_entity.pdbx_description
1 polymer ?
#
loop_
_entity_poly.entity_id
_entity_poly.type
_entity_poly.pdbx_seq_one_letter_code
_entity_poly.pdbx_strand_id
1 'polypeptide(L)'
;MAILMMFNPKSGTAQAQEAGGYWELISVDMEEVSPADFYTYNISRGSGTVRAESNGESFQASMTWTEPGQRYAAGQSIDLTISVNIDEYIWDEDEPGYINQGLNYMSASITARIDEPGIGAGGVTRGAISFIDKQGEYIAKVETDYGKIVTGSQTLQVSATFPSGGSDGDEKSIYVSCTAGMNRYNYQWVESESEGLITIPENVEPETEWEPSNPTTNPTSGGVLSRIIVVVGIAIAGTMSAIAGELANKAAQAAASENDEQPTQEIVYVLNPSHKQFNLQVNQPVTLTVTGYRVTQEGYQIEKGALISVSLPPDLAEYFTLQTTGSNGQISSIITLIKMPSASAAALEVDGVFPKGKANTQVQLAFEAKFSISPVNTPKITYYQKDEQWKAPELIASFRDPVQNTPVKVGFYYGFMDPPLTFEPDILEVKESYSSDDGLTYNFKLDVKDNINLETFFGEDLTDNDGRVTVNVVVKDDKGNEYTAKTELQVSPQLRMITYSYNKNVKTRGHRESPYKGLVCDEMEFIADGVDKLPLVIFFIRSDKKVIEGSETEAVKDIVEVKKLEWSTTESFEEPEINLENTGDGFFAYDLVSSGVITADKNTVNGIYRLDVDARIRAGGPTNYSFERDSLQFIVKPQFILLRLWVVPGYKRSTSEAIAYAKLLPSQKPLTGLTLTLETSGGGGATLNPSDGYEKVTQIQDPAPGGKINFKMVKGTARWILTYSGLTWSNLSGAQFQVTCNGPRDKVGNFVTASDSFDVNANVNTMLSDLLSDNEIQSKMNNPYFKDSYLPYCLRGPVWNIYQKLDTNRPYVCHQMRSDIIDYLQKRRNYHNEGDLNTRLASMRGMNGIEYEKYYVWSVHVWAGFFLSGSSSGDYKALDPWWEQRWDDPSFNKPENLMTTYGEAWNLSKMTAAVGVIVTAAVSALAAVGVAVSAVAMATLIKGLLLGLKLTVALEAAGLTNVGFSSYFDYDSLAYDDGSLPLFPQDWLIEFIQRLNQQDLNEWRKS
;
A
#
# COMPACT_ATOMS: atom_id res chain seq x y z
N MET A 1 -30.03 34.56 -7.06
CA MET A 1 -29.23 35.79 -7.20
C MET A 1 -28.44 35.99 -5.91
N ALA A 2 -27.24 35.43 -5.85
CA ALA A 2 -26.21 35.72 -4.87
C ALA A 2 -24.90 35.66 -5.65
N ILE A 3 -24.25 36.81 -5.83
CA ILE A 3 -23.01 36.93 -6.58
C ILE A 3 -21.91 36.41 -5.65
N LEU A 4 -21.47 35.18 -5.90
CA LEU A 4 -20.29 34.60 -5.26
C LEU A 4 -19.07 35.13 -6.02
N MET A 5 -18.30 36.03 -5.39
CA MET A 5 -17.03 36.50 -5.92
C MET A 5 -16.06 35.31 -6.01
N MET A 6 -15.73 34.90 -7.23
CA MET A 6 -14.61 34.00 -7.50
C MET A 6 -13.32 34.75 -7.18
N PHE A 7 -12.60 34.29 -6.16
CA PHE A 7 -11.19 34.63 -5.98
C PHE A 7 -10.41 33.89 -7.06
N ASN A 8 -9.81 34.62 -8.00
CA ASN A 8 -8.72 34.08 -8.82
C ASN A 8 -7.51 33.83 -7.90
N PRO A 9 -7.02 32.59 -7.74
CA PRO A 9 -5.71 32.39 -7.16
C PRO A 9 -4.68 33.01 -8.10
N LYS A 10 -3.93 34.00 -7.59
CA LYS A 10 -2.72 34.50 -8.24
C LYS A 10 -1.78 33.30 -8.47
N SER A 11 -1.38 33.09 -9.72
CA SER A 11 -0.31 32.17 -10.08
C SER A 11 0.93 32.47 -9.25
N GLY A 12 1.31 31.57 -8.36
CA GLY A 12 2.54 31.65 -7.60
C GLY A 12 3.73 31.34 -8.51
N THR A 13 4.22 32.34 -9.25
CA THR A 13 5.45 32.25 -10.04
C THR A 13 6.71 32.65 -9.26
N ALA A 14 6.65 32.80 -7.93
CA ALA A 14 7.74 33.41 -7.16
C ALA A 14 8.47 32.49 -6.17
N GLN A 15 8.34 31.16 -6.27
CA GLN A 15 9.05 30.22 -5.35
C GLN A 15 9.88 29.12 -6.04
N ALA A 16 10.09 29.19 -7.36
CA ALA A 16 10.87 28.18 -8.08
C ALA A 16 12.40 28.33 -7.94
N GLN A 17 12.91 29.28 -7.14
CA GLN A 17 14.31 29.72 -7.26
C GLN A 17 15.30 29.11 -6.25
N GLU A 18 14.88 28.20 -5.36
CA GLU A 18 15.80 27.58 -4.38
C GLU A 18 16.06 26.07 -4.60
N ALA A 19 15.47 25.43 -5.62
CA ALA A 19 15.58 23.98 -5.81
C ALA A 19 15.86 23.56 -7.26
N GLY A 20 17.09 23.79 -7.76
CA GLY A 20 17.78 22.96 -8.77
C GLY A 20 17.17 22.64 -10.15
N GLY A 21 15.92 22.99 -10.46
CA GLY A 21 15.25 22.68 -11.74
C GLY A 21 13.71 22.67 -11.64
N TYR A 22 13.04 22.49 -12.77
CA TYR A 22 11.57 22.43 -12.87
C TYR A 22 11.09 21.45 -13.93
N TRP A 23 9.89 20.92 -13.75
CA TRP A 23 9.18 20.14 -14.78
C TRP A 23 8.46 21.07 -15.74
N GLU A 24 8.61 20.83 -17.04
CA GLU A 24 7.94 21.56 -18.13
C GLU A 24 7.05 20.62 -18.94
N LEU A 25 5.79 21.00 -19.16
CA LEU A 25 4.85 20.23 -19.98
C LEU A 25 5.31 20.25 -21.45
N ILE A 26 5.64 19.09 -21.99
CA ILE A 26 6.12 18.94 -23.37
C ILE A 26 5.04 18.46 -24.33
N SER A 27 4.07 17.67 -23.87
CA SER A 27 2.97 17.19 -24.69
C SER A 27 1.77 16.73 -23.87
N VAL A 28 0.60 16.67 -24.51
CA VAL A 28 -0.59 16.06 -23.93
C VAL A 28 -1.16 15.06 -24.93
N ASP A 29 -1.10 13.79 -24.56
CA ASP A 29 -1.62 12.68 -25.34
C ASP A 29 -3.02 12.29 -24.85
N MET A 30 -3.86 11.84 -25.76
CA MET A 30 -5.20 11.34 -25.47
C MET A 30 -5.32 9.92 -25.99
N GLU A 31 -5.82 9.03 -25.14
CA GLU A 31 -6.09 7.64 -25.48
C GLU A 31 -7.58 7.37 -25.28
N GLU A 32 -8.27 7.06 -26.38
CA GLU A 32 -9.68 6.69 -26.38
C GLU A 32 -9.85 5.19 -26.07
N VAL A 33 -10.88 4.86 -25.28
CA VAL A 33 -11.27 3.46 -25.09
C VAL A 33 -11.89 2.93 -26.38
N SER A 34 -11.48 1.74 -26.80
CA SER A 34 -12.12 1.07 -27.94
C SER A 34 -13.62 0.89 -27.67
N PRO A 35 -14.50 1.35 -28.58
CA PRO A 35 -15.95 1.24 -28.37
C PRO A 35 -16.36 -0.23 -28.23
N ALA A 36 -17.21 -0.49 -27.24
CA ALA A 36 -17.92 -1.76 -27.10
C ALA A 36 -19.31 -1.62 -27.76
N ASP A 37 -19.96 -2.74 -28.09
CA ASP A 37 -21.14 -2.81 -28.99
C ASP A 37 -22.34 -1.91 -28.62
N PHE A 38 -22.38 -1.31 -27.42
CA PHE A 38 -23.42 -0.39 -26.95
C PHE A 38 -22.91 0.82 -26.17
N TYR A 39 -21.60 1.09 -26.19
CA TYR A 39 -20.99 2.26 -25.53
C TYR A 39 -20.43 3.25 -26.55
N THR A 40 -20.71 4.52 -26.35
CA THR A 40 -20.02 5.65 -27.00
C THR A 40 -19.17 6.37 -25.97
N TYR A 41 -17.88 6.49 -26.25
CA TYR A 41 -16.93 7.25 -25.44
C TYR A 41 -16.47 8.47 -26.23
N ASN A 42 -16.42 9.64 -25.58
CA ASN A 42 -15.71 10.79 -26.12
C ASN A 42 -14.77 11.30 -25.04
N ILE A 43 -13.52 11.57 -25.42
CA ILE A 43 -12.56 12.21 -24.53
C ILE A 43 -11.97 13.44 -25.19
N SER A 44 -11.78 14.49 -24.39
CA SER A 44 -11.09 15.70 -24.77
C SER A 44 -10.14 16.10 -23.65
N ARG A 45 -9.37 17.17 -23.86
CA ARG A 45 -8.61 17.78 -22.78
C ARG A 45 -9.59 18.34 -21.73
N GLY A 46 -9.37 17.98 -20.48
CA GLY A 46 -10.18 18.43 -19.34
C GLY A 46 -11.56 17.78 -19.17
N SER A 47 -12.02 16.93 -20.10
CA SER A 47 -13.32 16.26 -19.98
C SER A 47 -13.44 14.93 -20.72
N GLY A 48 -14.36 14.09 -20.27
CA GLY A 48 -14.76 12.86 -20.95
C GLY A 48 -16.25 12.61 -20.76
N THR A 49 -16.86 11.90 -21.71
CA THR A 49 -18.27 11.48 -21.62
C THR A 49 -18.38 10.01 -22.00
N VAL A 50 -19.19 9.26 -21.26
CA VAL A 50 -19.62 7.91 -21.61
C VAL A 50 -21.12 7.90 -21.80
N ARG A 51 -21.58 7.26 -22.87
CA ARG A 51 -22.99 7.00 -23.12
C ARG A 51 -23.18 5.52 -23.43
N ALA A 52 -24.17 4.89 -22.79
CA ALA A 52 -24.63 3.56 -23.11
C ALA A 52 -26.09 3.60 -23.52
N GLU A 53 -26.48 2.85 -24.54
CA GLU A 53 -27.87 2.72 -24.98
C GLU A 53 -28.21 1.26 -25.25
N SER A 54 -29.30 0.77 -24.67
CA SER A 54 -29.77 -0.60 -24.89
C SER A 54 -31.28 -0.67 -24.74
N ASN A 55 -31.99 -1.25 -25.73
CA ASN A 55 -33.43 -1.50 -25.66
C ASN A 55 -34.32 -0.30 -25.26
N GLY A 56 -33.93 0.93 -25.62
CA GLY A 56 -34.67 2.15 -25.26
C GLY A 56 -34.28 2.76 -23.90
N GLU A 57 -33.40 2.09 -23.15
CA GLU A 57 -32.74 2.62 -21.96
C GLU A 57 -31.46 3.37 -22.33
N SER A 58 -31.10 4.36 -21.53
CA SER A 58 -29.88 5.13 -21.71
C SER A 58 -29.21 5.43 -20.37
N PHE A 59 -27.88 5.47 -20.41
CA PHE A 59 -27.05 5.98 -19.33
C PHE A 59 -26.01 6.92 -19.95
N GLN A 60 -25.93 8.15 -19.45
CA GLN A 60 -24.92 9.11 -19.84
C GLN A 60 -24.26 9.68 -18.59
N ALA A 61 -22.93 9.72 -18.59
CA ALA A 61 -22.17 10.39 -17.55
C ALA A 61 -21.06 11.27 -18.15
N SER A 62 -20.83 12.41 -17.51
CA SER A 62 -19.75 13.34 -17.81
C SER A 62 -18.71 13.33 -16.71
N MET A 63 -17.45 13.45 -17.11
CA MET A 63 -16.29 13.58 -16.25
C MET A 63 -15.54 14.85 -16.63
N THR A 64 -15.12 15.63 -15.65
CA THR A 64 -14.33 16.85 -15.86
C THR A 64 -13.19 16.94 -14.87
N TRP A 65 -12.11 17.60 -15.26
CA TRP A 65 -11.00 17.88 -14.35
C TRP A 65 -10.30 19.20 -14.66
N THR A 66 -9.64 19.76 -13.64
CA THR A 66 -8.74 20.90 -13.82
C THR A 66 -7.50 20.43 -14.58
N GLU A 67 -7.14 21.12 -15.67
CA GLU A 67 -5.90 20.81 -16.37
C GLU A 67 -4.68 21.11 -15.49
N PRO A 68 -3.69 20.20 -15.42
CA PRO A 68 -2.41 20.47 -14.81
C PRO A 68 -1.73 21.73 -15.39
N GLY A 69 -1.00 22.47 -14.55
CA GLY A 69 -0.17 23.61 -14.94
C GLY A 69 0.95 23.25 -15.94
N GLN A 70 1.43 24.27 -16.64
CA GLN A 70 2.49 24.12 -17.66
C GLN A 70 3.87 23.84 -17.07
N ARG A 71 4.11 24.25 -15.82
CA ARG A 71 5.39 24.07 -15.12
C ARG A 71 5.18 23.77 -13.64
N TYR A 72 6.06 22.95 -13.08
CA TYR A 72 6.09 22.64 -11.64
C TYR A 72 7.53 22.64 -11.12
N ALA A 73 7.80 23.31 -10.00
CA ALA A 73 9.08 23.17 -9.31
C ALA A 73 9.23 21.76 -8.71
N ALA A 74 10.47 21.33 -8.45
CA ALA A 74 10.72 20.11 -7.67
C ALA A 74 9.98 20.14 -6.33
N GLY A 75 9.25 19.06 -6.02
CA GLY A 75 8.51 18.94 -4.77
C GLY A 75 7.26 19.83 -4.68
N GLN A 76 6.87 20.50 -5.77
CA GLN A 76 5.64 21.30 -5.79
C GLN A 76 4.41 20.38 -5.69
N SER A 77 3.46 20.75 -4.84
CA SER A 77 2.16 20.09 -4.78
C SER A 77 1.28 20.55 -5.96
N ILE A 78 0.62 19.58 -6.58
CA ILE A 78 -0.29 19.76 -7.70
C ILE A 78 -1.70 19.54 -7.18
N ASP A 79 -2.57 20.53 -7.31
CA ASP A 79 -3.97 20.42 -6.95
C ASP A 79 -4.82 20.24 -8.21
N LEU A 80 -5.64 19.19 -8.24
CA LEU A 80 -6.61 18.93 -9.30
C LEU A 80 -8.01 18.82 -8.71
N THR A 81 -8.99 19.44 -9.34
CA THR A 81 -10.40 19.08 -9.13
C THR A 81 -10.76 17.98 -10.13
N ILE A 82 -11.24 16.83 -9.67
CA ILE A 82 -11.82 15.79 -10.53
C ILE A 82 -13.31 15.64 -10.20
N SER A 83 -14.16 15.55 -11.22
CA SER A 83 -15.61 15.44 -11.05
C SER A 83 -16.21 14.45 -12.01
N VAL A 84 -17.25 13.74 -11.57
CA VAL A 84 -18.08 12.86 -12.39
C VAL A 84 -19.57 13.07 -12.04
N ASN A 85 -20.42 13.09 -13.06
CA ASN A 85 -21.86 13.33 -12.95
C ASN A 85 -22.65 12.41 -13.89
N ILE A 86 -23.79 11.88 -13.44
CA ILE A 86 -24.79 11.25 -14.31
C ILE A 86 -25.59 12.37 -14.97
N ASP A 87 -25.50 12.48 -16.29
CA ASP A 87 -26.21 13.48 -17.08
C ASP A 87 -27.62 12.98 -17.46
N GLU A 88 -27.74 11.69 -17.77
CA GLU A 88 -28.99 11.04 -18.17
C GLU A 88 -29.00 9.60 -17.65
N TYR A 89 -30.13 9.17 -17.09
CA TYR A 89 -30.39 7.76 -16.81
C TYR A 89 -31.88 7.47 -17.07
N ILE A 90 -32.15 6.82 -18.19
CA ILE A 90 -33.48 6.35 -18.60
C ILE A 90 -33.49 4.84 -18.44
N TRP A 91 -34.36 4.34 -17.57
CA TRP A 91 -34.49 2.93 -17.23
C TRP A 91 -35.96 2.52 -17.35
N ASP A 92 -36.24 1.34 -17.90
CA ASP A 92 -37.62 0.88 -18.14
C ASP A 92 -38.25 0.35 -16.85
N GLU A 93 -39.23 1.08 -16.31
CA GLU A 93 -39.94 0.73 -15.09
C GLU A 93 -40.95 -0.43 -15.26
N ASP A 94 -41.30 -0.78 -16.49
CA ASP A 94 -42.32 -1.81 -16.78
C ASP A 94 -41.79 -3.25 -16.56
N GLU A 95 -40.47 -3.44 -16.45
CA GLU A 95 -39.81 -4.71 -16.09
C GLU A 95 -39.12 -4.61 -14.71
N PRO A 96 -39.78 -4.99 -13.60
CA PRO A 96 -39.24 -4.75 -12.26
C PRO A 96 -38.04 -5.67 -11.92
N GLY A 97 -36.89 -5.07 -11.63
CA GLY A 97 -35.76 -5.74 -10.97
C GLY A 97 -34.85 -6.54 -11.91
N TYR A 98 -34.31 -7.67 -11.44
CA TYR A 98 -33.26 -8.45 -12.12
C TYR A 98 -33.67 -9.10 -13.45
N ILE A 99 -34.96 -9.04 -13.80
CA ILE A 99 -35.50 -9.56 -15.06
C ILE A 99 -35.34 -8.59 -16.23
N ASN A 100 -35.13 -7.30 -15.97
CA ASN A 100 -34.83 -6.32 -16.99
C ASN A 100 -33.46 -6.68 -17.62
N GLN A 101 -33.40 -6.88 -18.94
CA GLN A 101 -32.14 -7.20 -19.65
C GLN A 101 -31.33 -5.96 -20.06
N GLY A 102 -31.75 -4.77 -19.63
CA GLY A 102 -31.16 -3.48 -19.92
C GLY A 102 -30.02 -3.06 -18.98
N LEU A 103 -29.84 -1.76 -18.85
CA LEU A 103 -28.78 -1.03 -18.14
C LEU A 103 -29.04 -0.99 -16.63
N ASN A 104 -29.10 -2.17 -16.00
CA ASN A 104 -29.37 -2.30 -14.56
C ASN A 104 -28.26 -1.77 -13.66
N TYR A 105 -27.01 -1.85 -14.12
CA TYR A 105 -25.81 -1.54 -13.34
C TYR A 105 -24.82 -0.72 -14.17
N MET A 106 -24.96 0.59 -14.08
CA MET A 106 -24.07 1.52 -14.78
C MET A 106 -23.23 2.30 -13.79
N SER A 107 -21.97 2.50 -14.13
CA SER A 107 -21.06 3.34 -13.36
C SER A 107 -20.09 4.09 -14.25
N ALA A 108 -19.66 5.27 -13.81
CA ALA A 108 -18.58 6.02 -14.41
C ALA A 108 -17.64 6.53 -13.31
N SER A 109 -16.36 6.66 -13.63
CA SER A 109 -15.34 7.10 -12.66
C SER A 109 -14.20 7.88 -13.29
N ILE A 110 -13.48 8.61 -12.46
CA ILE A 110 -12.28 9.38 -12.80
C ILE A 110 -11.25 9.31 -11.66
N THR A 111 -9.97 9.21 -12.03
CA THR A 111 -8.79 9.15 -11.14
C THR A 111 -7.62 9.93 -11.73
N ALA A 112 -6.66 10.35 -10.91
CA ALA A 112 -5.42 10.97 -11.35
C ALA A 112 -4.19 10.38 -10.65
N ARG A 113 -3.05 10.28 -11.36
CA ARG A 113 -1.75 9.81 -10.83
C ARG A 113 -0.55 10.41 -11.56
N ILE A 114 0.62 10.41 -10.93
CA ILE A 114 1.92 10.68 -11.56
C ILE A 114 2.61 9.33 -11.80
N ASP A 115 3.13 9.09 -13.00
CA ASP A 115 3.81 7.84 -13.35
C ASP A 115 4.85 8.08 -14.46
N GLU A 116 5.56 7.02 -14.87
CA GLU A 116 6.47 7.06 -16.03
C GLU A 116 5.70 7.32 -17.32
N PRO A 117 6.27 8.03 -18.31
CA PRO A 117 5.65 8.21 -19.62
C PRO A 117 5.49 6.87 -20.37
N GLY A 118 4.64 6.87 -21.40
CA GLY A 118 4.50 5.71 -22.29
C GLY A 118 3.60 4.58 -21.77
N ILE A 119 3.10 4.66 -20.53
CA ILE A 119 2.13 3.69 -20.00
C ILE A 119 0.77 3.92 -20.67
N GLY A 120 0.18 2.85 -21.21
CA GLY A 120 -1.16 2.87 -21.83
C GLY A 120 -2.30 2.84 -20.81
N ALA A 121 -3.53 2.97 -21.29
CA ALA A 121 -4.73 2.94 -20.47
C ALA A 121 -4.79 1.69 -19.56
N GLY A 122 -4.95 1.91 -18.25
CA GLY A 122 -5.02 0.84 -17.24
C GLY A 122 -3.67 0.29 -16.75
N GLY A 123 -2.55 0.66 -17.37
CA GLY A 123 -1.21 0.32 -16.88
C GLY A 123 -0.78 1.18 -15.70
N VAL A 124 -0.04 0.61 -14.75
CA VAL A 124 0.59 1.32 -13.62
C VAL A 124 1.99 0.76 -13.38
N THR A 125 2.97 1.61 -13.09
CA THR A 125 4.25 1.13 -12.55
C THR A 125 4.19 1.02 -11.04
N ARG A 126 5.15 0.29 -10.46
CA ARG A 126 5.32 0.20 -9.00
C ARG A 126 5.65 1.57 -8.36
N GLY A 127 6.08 2.55 -9.17
CA GLY A 127 6.44 3.91 -8.73
C GLY A 127 5.33 4.95 -8.87
N ALA A 128 4.11 4.55 -9.24
CA ALA A 128 3.00 5.47 -9.44
C ALA A 128 2.60 6.20 -8.14
N ILE A 129 2.35 7.50 -8.23
CA ILE A 129 1.91 8.36 -7.12
C ILE A 129 0.46 8.76 -7.38
N SER A 130 -0.49 8.27 -6.59
CA SER A 130 -1.91 8.63 -6.74
C SER A 130 -2.19 10.02 -6.17
N PHE A 131 -3.07 10.77 -6.82
CA PHE A 131 -3.62 12.01 -6.24
C PHE A 131 -4.71 11.64 -5.23
N ILE A 132 -4.61 12.17 -4.02
CA ILE A 132 -5.54 11.89 -2.93
C ILE A 132 -6.17 13.17 -2.40
N ASP A 133 -7.43 13.12 -1.95
CA ASP A 133 -8.05 14.21 -1.21
C ASP A 133 -7.63 14.20 0.27
N LYS A 134 -8.22 15.08 1.08
CA LYS A 134 -7.92 15.20 2.52
C LYS A 134 -8.37 13.98 3.34
N GLN A 135 -9.24 13.14 2.78
CA GLN A 135 -9.81 11.94 3.38
C GLN A 135 -9.09 10.67 2.90
N GLY A 136 -8.17 10.79 1.94
CA GLY A 136 -7.44 9.67 1.34
C GLY A 136 -8.17 9.03 0.15
N GLU A 137 -9.27 9.63 -0.32
CA GLU A 137 -9.99 9.18 -1.51
C GLU A 137 -9.26 9.63 -2.78
N TYR A 138 -9.13 8.72 -3.74
CA TYR A 138 -8.39 8.96 -4.99
C TYR A 138 -9.22 8.73 -6.25
N ILE A 139 -10.50 8.37 -6.09
CA ILE A 139 -11.43 8.06 -7.18
C ILE A 139 -12.78 8.74 -6.96
N ALA A 140 -13.22 9.53 -7.94
CA ALA A 140 -14.60 10.01 -7.98
C ALA A 140 -15.42 9.06 -8.86
N LYS A 141 -16.58 8.61 -8.37
CA LYS A 141 -17.43 7.60 -9.01
C LYS A 141 -18.92 7.93 -8.89
N VAL A 142 -19.68 7.60 -9.93
CA VAL A 142 -21.15 7.57 -9.95
C VAL A 142 -21.64 6.17 -10.25
N GLU A 143 -22.81 5.81 -9.72
CA GLU A 143 -23.35 4.46 -9.80
C GLU A 143 -24.88 4.45 -9.83
N THR A 144 -25.42 3.45 -10.52
CA THR A 144 -26.85 3.11 -10.58
C THR A 144 -27.05 1.65 -10.19
N ASP A 145 -28.22 1.32 -9.64
CA ASP A 145 -28.61 -0.03 -9.20
C ASP A 145 -30.12 -0.22 -9.43
N TYR A 146 -30.49 -1.05 -10.41
CA TYR A 146 -31.88 -1.40 -10.78
C TYR A 146 -32.83 -0.19 -10.85
N GLY A 147 -32.55 0.74 -11.76
CA GLY A 147 -33.40 1.92 -11.96
C GLY A 147 -33.22 3.02 -10.92
N LYS A 148 -32.35 2.83 -9.91
CA LYS A 148 -32.05 3.86 -8.91
C LYS A 148 -30.66 4.44 -9.12
N ILE A 149 -30.56 5.76 -9.05
CA ILE A 149 -29.28 6.45 -8.94
C ILE A 149 -28.78 6.31 -7.49
N VAL A 150 -27.70 5.56 -7.29
CA VAL A 150 -27.06 5.39 -5.97
C VAL A 150 -26.19 6.61 -5.67
N THR A 151 -25.36 7.00 -6.63
CA THR A 151 -24.51 8.19 -6.56
C THR A 151 -24.63 8.95 -7.87
N GLY A 152 -25.29 10.12 -7.85
CA GLY A 152 -25.56 10.91 -9.05
C GLY A 152 -24.42 11.85 -9.47
N SER A 153 -23.62 12.31 -8.52
CA SER A 153 -22.43 13.13 -8.80
C SER A 153 -21.42 13.01 -7.66
N GLN A 154 -20.13 13.16 -8.00
CA GLN A 154 -19.05 13.26 -7.03
C GLN A 154 -17.95 14.17 -7.56
N THR A 155 -17.47 15.08 -6.70
CA THR A 155 -16.34 15.97 -6.98
C THR A 155 -15.32 15.84 -5.87
N LEU A 156 -14.06 15.61 -6.23
CA LEU A 156 -12.92 15.54 -5.31
C LEU A 156 -11.91 16.63 -5.63
N GLN A 157 -11.32 17.20 -4.58
CA GLN A 157 -10.12 18.05 -4.66
C GLN A 157 -8.94 17.19 -4.25
N VAL A 158 -8.17 16.72 -5.23
CA VAL A 158 -7.08 15.75 -5.03
C VAL A 158 -5.74 16.43 -5.25
N SER A 159 -4.72 15.99 -4.51
CA SER A 159 -3.37 16.55 -4.63
C SER A 159 -2.29 15.48 -4.60
N ALA A 160 -1.15 15.76 -5.24
CA ALA A 160 0.06 14.96 -5.19
C ALA A 160 1.29 15.86 -5.33
N THR A 161 2.42 15.44 -4.76
CA THR A 161 3.70 16.16 -4.92
C THR A 161 4.43 15.66 -6.17
N PHE A 162 4.81 16.58 -7.05
CA PHE A 162 5.65 16.25 -8.21
C PHE A 162 7.08 15.94 -7.74
N PRO A 163 7.62 14.71 -7.95
CA PRO A 163 8.98 14.37 -7.52
C PRO A 163 10.04 15.25 -8.21
N SER A 164 11.26 15.36 -7.69
CA SER A 164 12.37 16.00 -8.43
C SER A 164 12.86 15.10 -9.57
N GLY A 165 13.36 15.69 -10.67
CA GLY A 165 14.14 14.95 -11.67
C GLY A 165 15.50 14.55 -11.11
N GLY A 166 16.05 13.44 -11.62
CA GLY A 166 17.42 12.98 -11.34
C GLY A 166 18.45 13.56 -12.31
N SER A 167 18.04 13.92 -13.52
CA SER A 167 18.86 14.55 -14.55
C SER A 167 18.03 15.39 -15.53
N ASP A 168 18.66 16.39 -16.15
CA ASP A 168 18.07 17.12 -17.30
C ASP A 168 17.55 16.15 -18.37
N GLY A 169 16.34 16.40 -18.84
CA GLY A 169 15.67 15.55 -19.82
C GLY A 169 14.89 14.37 -19.25
N ASP A 170 14.93 14.09 -17.95
CA ASP A 170 14.07 13.08 -17.31
C ASP A 170 12.60 13.35 -17.64
N GLU A 171 11.78 12.30 -17.78
CA GLU A 171 10.37 12.45 -18.13
C GLU A 171 9.44 11.85 -17.06
N LYS A 172 8.30 12.50 -16.85
CA LYS A 172 7.20 12.04 -16.01
C LYS A 172 5.87 12.44 -16.61
N SER A 173 4.82 11.68 -16.35
CA SER A 173 3.50 12.03 -16.85
C SER A 173 2.45 12.08 -15.74
N ILE A 174 1.59 13.09 -15.80
CA ILE A 174 0.34 13.10 -15.04
C ILE A 174 -0.71 12.41 -15.89
N TYR A 175 -1.27 11.35 -15.35
CA TYR A 175 -2.33 10.56 -15.95
C TYR A 175 -3.66 10.94 -15.32
N VAL A 176 -4.61 11.37 -16.13
CA VAL A 176 -6.03 11.49 -15.72
C VAL A 176 -6.81 10.42 -16.47
N SER A 177 -7.17 9.35 -15.76
CA SER A 177 -7.88 8.19 -16.30
C SER A 177 -9.34 8.25 -15.90
N CYS A 178 -10.25 8.14 -16.87
CA CYS A 178 -11.69 8.09 -16.66
C CYS A 178 -12.34 6.99 -17.51
N THR A 179 -13.62 6.71 -17.29
CA THR A 179 -14.37 5.70 -18.06
C THR A 179 -14.34 5.94 -19.57
N ALA A 180 -14.20 7.19 -20.04
CA ALA A 180 -14.16 7.52 -21.46
C ALA A 180 -12.76 7.37 -22.10
N GLY A 181 -11.70 7.20 -21.30
CA GLY A 181 -10.32 7.17 -21.79
C GLY A 181 -9.34 7.83 -20.83
N MET A 182 -8.20 8.22 -21.36
CA MET A 182 -7.10 8.79 -20.59
C MET A 182 -6.52 10.03 -21.26
N ASN A 183 -6.28 11.08 -20.47
CA ASN A 183 -5.38 12.17 -20.84
C ASN A 183 -4.03 11.97 -20.13
N ARG A 184 -2.94 12.05 -20.88
CA ARG A 184 -1.57 11.95 -20.37
C ARG A 184 -0.85 13.26 -20.62
N TYR A 185 -0.49 13.96 -19.57
CA TYR A 185 0.26 15.22 -19.59
C TYR A 185 1.73 14.89 -19.36
N ASN A 186 2.56 14.89 -20.39
CA ASN A 186 3.97 14.51 -20.31
C ASN A 186 4.82 15.74 -19.98
N TYR A 187 5.67 15.60 -18.98
CA TYR A 187 6.59 16.61 -18.49
C TYR A 187 8.02 16.14 -18.68
N GLN A 188 8.90 17.08 -18.98
CA GLN A 188 10.34 16.90 -19.01
C GLN A 188 10.98 17.74 -17.90
N TRP A 189 11.98 17.19 -17.21
CA TRP A 189 12.78 17.90 -16.25
C TRP A 189 13.74 18.82 -16.98
N VAL A 190 13.72 20.10 -16.61
CA VAL A 190 14.65 21.12 -17.07
C VAL A 190 15.49 21.51 -15.87
N GLU A 191 16.78 21.14 -15.89
CA GLU A 191 17.71 21.64 -14.89
C GLU A 191 17.81 23.16 -15.04
N SER A 192 17.69 23.87 -13.93
CA SER A 192 17.89 25.31 -13.96
C SER A 192 19.37 25.55 -14.23
N GLU A 193 19.73 25.92 -15.46
CA GLU A 193 20.93 26.71 -15.65
C GLU A 193 20.78 27.91 -14.71
N SER A 194 21.67 28.02 -13.73
CA SER A 194 21.77 29.25 -12.96
C SER A 194 22.25 30.32 -13.94
N GLU A 195 21.33 30.97 -14.64
CA GLU A 195 21.64 32.17 -15.42
C GLU A 195 22.39 33.10 -14.47
N GLY A 196 23.64 33.39 -14.85
CA GLY A 196 24.53 34.22 -14.07
C GLY A 196 23.81 35.50 -13.67
N LEU A 197 23.89 35.85 -12.40
CA LEU A 197 23.63 37.20 -11.91
C LEU A 197 24.38 38.18 -12.81
N ILE A 198 23.66 38.78 -13.75
CA ILE A 198 24.12 39.92 -14.54
C ILE A 198 24.38 41.03 -13.53
N THR A 199 25.64 41.24 -13.19
CA THR A 199 26.12 42.49 -12.62
C THR A 199 25.76 43.61 -13.60
N ILE A 200 24.91 44.51 -13.14
CA ILE A 200 24.56 45.77 -13.79
C ILE A 200 25.88 46.50 -14.12
N PRO A 201 26.16 46.86 -15.39
CA PRO A 201 27.31 47.70 -15.71
C PRO A 201 27.00 49.14 -15.27
N GLU A 202 27.83 49.66 -14.38
CA GLU A 202 27.83 51.05 -13.98
C GLU A 202 28.35 51.91 -15.14
N ASN A 203 27.44 52.69 -15.71
CA ASN A 203 27.59 53.99 -16.36
C ASN A 203 28.92 54.30 -17.09
N VAL A 204 28.81 54.37 -18.42
CA VAL A 204 29.75 55.08 -19.32
C VAL A 204 29.29 56.52 -19.48
N GLU A 205 30.22 57.49 -19.38
CA GLU A 205 30.40 58.64 -20.29
C GLU A 205 31.49 59.61 -19.76
N PRO A 206 32.14 60.47 -20.58
CA PRO A 206 32.99 60.14 -21.74
C PRO A 206 34.27 61.03 -21.82
N GLU A 207 35.01 60.90 -22.94
CA GLU A 207 36.06 61.80 -23.46
C GLU A 207 37.44 61.74 -22.77
N THR A 208 38.58 61.63 -23.48
CA THR A 208 38.99 62.37 -24.67
C THR A 208 40.14 61.65 -25.37
N GLU A 209 40.15 61.72 -26.71
CA GLU A 209 41.36 61.59 -27.54
C GLU A 209 42.49 62.48 -27.02
N TRP A 210 43.74 62.08 -27.26
CA TRP A 210 44.82 62.90 -27.83
C TRP A 210 46.10 62.05 -27.85
N GLU A 211 46.62 61.77 -29.04
CA GLU A 211 48.02 61.35 -29.23
C GLU A 211 48.97 62.44 -28.71
N PRO A 212 50.20 62.08 -28.30
CA PRO A 212 51.28 62.34 -29.25
C PRO A 212 52.46 61.33 -29.24
N SER A 213 52.92 61.03 -30.45
CA SER A 213 54.31 60.94 -30.92
C SER A 213 55.42 60.38 -30.02
N ASN A 214 56.08 59.34 -30.54
CA ASN A 214 57.49 59.00 -30.31
C ASN A 214 58.41 60.25 -30.26
N PRO A 215 59.49 60.17 -29.48
CA PRO A 215 60.79 60.37 -30.11
C PRO A 215 61.82 59.32 -29.70
N THR A 216 62.46 58.78 -30.72
CA THR A 216 63.80 58.21 -30.71
C THR A 216 64.80 59.25 -30.21
N THR A 217 65.78 58.86 -29.37
CA THR A 217 67.24 59.06 -29.60
C THR A 217 68.08 58.60 -28.40
N ASN A 218 69.17 57.90 -28.72
CA ASN A 218 70.32 57.65 -27.85
C ASN A 218 70.94 58.96 -27.33
N PRO A 219 71.72 58.88 -26.24
CA PRO A 219 73.12 59.25 -26.41
C PRO A 219 74.09 58.26 -25.76
N THR A 220 75.17 58.02 -26.50
CA THR A 220 76.42 57.41 -26.07
C THR A 220 77.27 58.43 -25.29
N SER A 221 77.82 58.03 -24.15
CA SER A 221 79.14 58.40 -23.56
C SER A 221 79.10 57.92 -22.09
N GLY A 222 80.10 57.33 -21.46
CA GLY A 222 81.53 57.30 -21.69
C GLY A 222 82.19 57.48 -20.31
N GLY A 223 82.77 56.42 -19.76
CA GLY A 223 83.79 56.49 -18.69
C GLY A 223 83.32 56.44 -17.24
N VAL A 224 83.57 55.31 -16.57
CA VAL A 224 84.64 55.08 -15.58
C VAL A 224 84.21 53.90 -14.69
N LEU A 225 84.96 52.80 -14.79
CA LEU A 225 84.78 51.56 -14.03
C LEU A 225 84.97 51.80 -12.53
N SER A 226 83.87 51.73 -11.77
CA SER A 226 83.93 51.45 -10.33
C SER A 226 83.83 49.93 -10.16
N ARG A 227 84.89 49.28 -9.66
CA ARG A 227 84.87 47.85 -9.34
C ARG A 227 83.85 47.61 -8.23
N ILE A 228 82.85 46.76 -8.49
CA ILE A 228 81.89 46.26 -7.50
C ILE A 228 82.24 44.80 -7.24
N ILE A 229 82.48 44.45 -5.97
CA ILE A 229 82.63 43.06 -5.53
C ILE A 229 81.26 42.59 -5.03
N VAL A 230 80.67 41.62 -5.73
CA VAL A 230 79.43 40.94 -5.32
C VAL A 230 79.83 39.70 -4.53
N VAL A 231 79.50 39.65 -3.23
CA VAL A 231 79.73 38.47 -2.37
C VAL A 231 78.39 37.79 -2.08
N VAL A 232 78.27 36.52 -2.46
CA VAL A 232 77.08 35.69 -2.25
C VAL A 232 77.37 34.64 -1.16
N GLY A 233 76.72 34.78 0.02
CA GLY A 233 76.30 33.65 0.86
C GLY A 233 76.88 33.50 2.30
N ILE A 234 75.96 33.40 3.30
CA ILE A 234 75.90 32.54 4.53
C ILE A 234 75.50 33.31 5.81
N ALA A 235 74.35 32.97 6.41
CA ALA A 235 73.86 33.31 7.76
C ALA A 235 74.05 34.76 8.27
N ILE A 236 72.92 35.39 8.62
CA ILE A 236 72.65 36.84 8.74
C ILE A 236 73.64 37.68 9.57
N ALA A 237 74.43 37.09 10.48
CA ALA A 237 75.49 37.81 11.20
C ALA A 237 76.90 37.51 10.67
N GLY A 238 77.13 36.34 10.10
CA GLY A 238 78.44 35.86 9.65
C GLY A 238 78.87 36.48 8.31
N THR A 239 77.97 36.59 7.33
CA THR A 239 78.31 37.14 6.00
C THR A 239 78.64 38.62 6.04
N MET A 240 77.82 39.43 6.72
CA MET A 240 78.08 40.86 6.80
C MET A 240 79.34 41.16 7.62
N SER A 241 79.62 40.35 8.65
CA SER A 241 80.87 40.44 9.43
C SER A 241 82.09 39.94 8.62
N ALA A 242 81.95 38.93 7.77
CA ALA A 242 83.00 38.45 6.89
C ALA A 242 83.34 39.48 5.80
N ILE A 243 82.33 40.10 5.18
CA ILE A 243 82.50 41.18 4.19
C ILE A 243 83.15 42.41 4.86
N ALA A 244 82.68 42.81 6.05
CA ALA A 244 83.31 43.87 6.83
C ALA A 244 84.76 43.53 7.22
N GLY A 245 85.02 42.28 7.59
CA GLY A 245 86.36 41.77 7.91
C GLY A 245 87.31 41.72 6.70
N GLU A 246 86.80 41.36 5.51
CA GLU A 246 87.57 41.37 4.26
C GLU A 246 87.86 42.80 3.80
N LEU A 247 86.89 43.71 3.93
CA LEU A 247 87.08 45.15 3.70
C LEU A 247 88.10 45.74 4.66
N ALA A 248 88.07 45.37 5.95
CA ALA A 248 89.04 45.80 6.95
C ALA A 248 90.45 45.24 6.67
N ASN A 249 90.56 43.98 6.22
CA ASN A 249 91.84 43.39 5.79
C ASN A 249 92.41 44.10 4.56
N LYS A 250 91.60 44.45 3.57
CA LYS A 250 92.03 45.25 2.40
C LYS A 250 92.44 46.67 2.79
N ALA A 251 91.75 47.29 3.76
CA ALA A 251 92.13 48.58 4.33
C ALA A 251 93.48 48.52 5.03
N ALA A 252 93.71 47.48 5.84
CA ALA A 252 94.96 47.26 6.55
C ALA A 252 96.13 47.01 5.58
N GLN A 253 95.88 46.30 4.47
CA GLN A 253 96.86 46.12 3.38
C GLN A 253 97.15 47.43 2.63
N ALA A 254 96.15 48.29 2.40
CA ALA A 254 96.34 49.61 1.78
C ALA A 254 97.08 50.59 2.70
N ALA A 255 96.79 50.59 4.01
CA ALA A 255 97.48 51.40 5.01
C ALA A 255 98.96 50.99 5.22
N ALA A 256 99.34 49.78 4.79
CA ALA A 256 100.72 49.29 4.85
C ALA A 256 101.56 49.68 3.61
N SER A 257 100.97 50.28 2.55
CA SER A 257 101.72 50.81 1.41
C SER A 257 101.89 52.33 1.53
N GLU A 258 103.13 52.82 1.64
CA GLU A 258 103.50 54.24 1.83
C GLU A 258 103.21 55.12 0.58
N ASN A 259 101.94 55.33 0.23
CA ASN A 259 101.52 56.40 -0.66
C ASN A 259 100.36 57.19 -0.03
N ASP A 260 100.57 58.48 0.19
CA ASP A 260 99.69 59.44 0.89
C ASP A 260 98.39 59.80 0.14
N GLU A 261 97.66 58.83 -0.38
CA GLU A 261 96.24 59.00 -0.71
C GLU A 261 95.40 58.19 0.27
N GLN A 262 94.67 58.91 1.14
CA GLN A 262 93.70 58.33 2.06
C GLN A 262 92.78 57.38 1.29
N PRO A 263 92.73 56.07 1.60
CA PRO A 263 91.89 55.15 0.85
C PRO A 263 90.44 55.57 1.01
N THR A 264 89.78 55.87 -0.12
CA THR A 264 88.33 56.09 -0.15
C THR A 264 87.66 54.87 0.47
N GLN A 265 86.89 55.06 1.55
CA GLN A 265 86.17 53.99 2.23
C GLN A 265 85.41 53.15 1.18
N GLU A 266 85.84 51.90 0.99
CA GLU A 266 85.16 50.96 0.10
C GLU A 266 83.84 50.56 0.77
N ILE A 267 82.74 50.96 0.13
CA ILE A 267 81.38 50.70 0.61
C ILE A 267 80.83 49.54 -0.21
N VAL A 268 80.40 48.46 0.45
CA VAL A 268 79.72 47.32 -0.20
C VAL A 268 78.26 47.33 0.22
N TYR A 269 77.38 47.20 -0.77
CA TYR A 269 75.95 47.08 -0.52
C TYR A 269 75.52 45.62 -0.61
N VAL A 270 74.68 45.19 0.34
CA VAL A 270 74.21 43.81 0.44
C VAL A 270 72.70 43.81 0.58
N LEU A 271 72.02 43.01 -0.24
CA LEU A 271 70.61 42.68 -0.05
C LEU A 271 70.52 41.40 0.77
N ASN A 272 69.79 41.47 1.88
CA ASN A 272 69.57 40.32 2.74
C ASN A 272 68.09 39.92 2.71
N PRO A 273 67.70 38.92 1.92
CA PRO A 273 66.35 38.38 1.94
C PRO A 273 66.12 37.53 3.19
N SER A 274 64.90 37.55 3.72
CA SER A 274 64.51 36.79 4.91
C SER A 274 64.59 35.27 4.70
N HIS A 275 64.39 34.82 3.47
CA HIS A 275 64.47 33.42 3.05
C HIS A 275 65.22 33.33 1.72
N LYS A 276 65.97 32.23 1.53
CA LYS A 276 66.62 31.91 0.25
C LYS A 276 65.72 31.08 -0.67
N GLN A 277 64.76 30.39 -0.09
CA GLN A 277 63.79 29.56 -0.79
C GLN A 277 62.45 29.60 -0.08
N PHE A 278 61.37 29.62 -0.84
CA PHE A 278 60.01 29.31 -0.37
C PHE A 278 59.51 28.05 -1.06
N ASN A 279 58.79 27.20 -0.32
CA ASN A 279 57.96 26.15 -0.90
C ASN A 279 56.54 26.70 -0.92
N LEU A 280 56.03 26.99 -2.12
CA LEU A 280 54.75 27.66 -2.31
C LEU A 280 53.62 26.65 -2.49
N GLN A 281 52.49 26.95 -1.87
CA GLN A 281 51.21 26.29 -2.13
C GLN A 281 50.29 27.25 -2.88
N VAL A 282 49.40 26.71 -3.70
CA VAL A 282 48.45 27.52 -4.47
C VAL A 282 47.52 28.26 -3.49
N ASN A 283 47.32 29.56 -3.72
CA ASN A 283 46.55 30.49 -2.90
C ASN A 283 47.03 30.67 -1.45
N GLN A 284 48.21 30.17 -1.09
CA GLN A 284 48.81 30.40 0.21
C GLN A 284 49.88 31.50 0.13
N PRO A 285 49.62 32.69 0.70
CA PRO A 285 50.59 33.78 0.65
C PRO A 285 51.78 33.51 1.56
N VAL A 286 52.99 33.77 1.07
CA VAL A 286 54.22 33.84 1.87
C VAL A 286 54.76 35.25 1.87
N THR A 287 55.50 35.63 2.92
CA THR A 287 56.10 36.97 3.02
C THR A 287 57.61 36.88 2.87
N LEU A 288 58.13 37.56 1.84
CA LEU A 288 59.55 37.83 1.66
C LEU A 288 59.87 39.23 2.17
N THR A 289 60.80 39.35 3.11
CA THR A 289 61.32 40.65 3.53
C THR A 289 62.76 40.78 3.07
N VAL A 290 63.11 41.86 2.37
CA VAL A 290 64.48 42.14 1.93
C VAL A 290 64.95 43.44 2.55
N THR A 291 66.11 43.40 3.20
CA THR A 291 66.72 44.59 3.79
C THR A 291 68.04 44.90 3.09
N GLY A 292 68.21 46.15 2.67
CA GLY A 292 69.43 46.66 2.07
C GLY A 292 70.38 47.18 3.14
N TYR A 293 71.58 46.62 3.20
CA TYR A 293 72.62 47.04 4.13
C TYR A 293 73.76 47.73 3.41
N ARG A 294 74.25 48.81 4.02
CA ARG A 294 75.56 49.39 3.73
C ARG A 294 76.58 48.76 4.66
N VAL A 295 77.56 48.07 4.10
CA VAL A 295 78.67 47.46 4.83
C VAL A 295 79.92 48.30 4.61
N THR A 296 80.58 48.64 5.72
CA THR A 296 81.84 49.39 5.76
C THR A 296 82.82 48.66 6.68
N GLN A 297 84.05 49.14 6.74
CA GLN A 297 85.08 48.60 7.63
C GLN A 297 84.73 48.73 9.12
N GLU A 298 83.87 49.69 9.48
CA GLU A 298 83.44 49.95 10.87
C GLU A 298 82.20 49.13 11.29
N GLY A 299 81.60 48.38 10.36
CA GLY A 299 80.39 47.59 10.59
C GLY A 299 79.35 47.79 9.49
N TYR A 300 78.13 47.31 9.74
CA TYR A 300 77.01 47.38 8.80
C TYR A 300 75.82 48.13 9.41
N GLN A 301 75.08 48.85 8.57
CA GLN A 301 73.82 49.51 8.94
C GLN A 301 72.83 49.46 7.77
N ILE A 302 71.54 49.56 8.06
CA ILE A 302 70.49 49.61 7.03
C ILE A 302 70.68 50.89 6.20
N GLU A 303 70.73 50.75 4.88
CA GLU A 303 70.83 51.89 3.96
C GLU A 303 69.43 52.43 3.66
N LYS A 304 69.00 53.44 4.42
CA LYS A 304 67.64 54.01 4.31
C LYS A 304 67.32 54.58 2.92
N GLY A 305 68.35 54.95 2.15
CA GLY A 305 68.22 55.41 0.76
C GLY A 305 68.17 54.30 -0.28
N ALA A 306 68.17 53.02 0.11
CA ALA A 306 68.09 51.90 -0.82
C ALA A 306 66.68 51.78 -1.42
N LEU A 307 66.60 51.78 -2.74
CA LEU A 307 65.40 51.44 -3.51
C LEU A 307 65.52 49.97 -3.91
N ILE A 308 64.68 49.12 -3.31
CA ILE A 308 64.68 47.68 -3.57
C ILE A 308 63.48 47.35 -4.43
N SER A 309 63.69 46.62 -5.51
CA SER A 309 62.65 46.07 -6.37
C SER A 309 62.71 44.55 -6.37
N VAL A 310 61.54 43.94 -6.40
CA VAL A 310 61.38 42.49 -6.51
C VAL A 310 60.63 42.23 -7.81
N SER A 311 61.21 41.42 -8.69
CA SER A 311 60.64 41.10 -10.00
C SER A 311 60.59 39.60 -10.23
N LEU A 312 59.49 39.16 -10.82
CA LEU A 312 59.35 37.81 -11.34
C LEU A 312 59.83 37.77 -12.81
N PRO A 313 60.33 36.60 -13.28
CA PRO A 313 60.53 36.37 -14.70
C PRO A 313 59.24 36.70 -15.49
N PRO A 314 59.32 37.42 -16.62
CA PRO A 314 58.13 37.85 -17.38
C PRO A 314 57.20 36.70 -17.79
N ASP A 315 57.77 35.53 -18.06
CA ASP A 315 57.08 34.28 -18.42
C ASP A 315 56.34 33.63 -17.25
N LEU A 316 56.62 34.06 -16.01
CA LEU A 316 56.01 33.53 -14.80
C LEU A 316 55.09 34.53 -14.09
N ALA A 317 55.02 35.78 -14.55
CA ALA A 317 54.23 36.84 -13.91
C ALA A 317 52.74 36.50 -13.77
N GLU A 318 52.17 35.72 -14.70
CA GLU A 318 50.75 35.32 -14.66
C GLU A 318 50.42 34.24 -13.61
N TYR A 319 51.43 33.59 -13.02
CA TYR A 319 51.27 32.49 -12.06
C TYR A 319 51.28 32.97 -10.61
N PHE A 320 51.67 34.23 -10.36
CA PHE A 320 51.84 34.76 -9.01
C PHE A 320 51.15 36.12 -8.84
N THR A 321 50.67 36.40 -7.64
CA THR A 321 50.47 37.79 -7.19
C THR A 321 51.66 38.22 -6.34
N LEU A 322 52.18 39.41 -6.63
CA LEU A 322 53.25 40.03 -5.87
C LEU A 322 52.76 41.38 -5.34
N GLN A 323 52.52 41.48 -4.04
CA GLN A 323 52.16 42.74 -3.39
C GLN A 323 53.35 43.24 -2.60
N THR A 324 53.88 44.40 -2.98
CA THR A 324 55.07 44.96 -2.35
C THR A 324 54.73 46.18 -1.51
N THR A 325 55.31 46.24 -0.31
CA THR A 325 55.23 47.39 0.60
C THR A 325 56.64 47.73 1.03
N GLY A 326 57.05 48.99 0.88
CA GLY A 326 58.43 49.41 1.13
C GLY A 326 58.52 50.66 1.98
N SER A 327 59.49 50.70 2.89
CA SER A 327 59.94 51.93 3.54
C SER A 327 61.36 51.78 4.09
N ASN A 328 62.15 52.86 4.06
CA ASN A 328 63.43 52.99 4.77
C ASN A 328 64.49 51.89 4.48
N GLY A 329 64.77 51.59 3.21
CA GLY A 329 65.81 50.62 2.84
C GLY A 329 65.41 49.15 3.05
N GLN A 330 64.12 48.90 3.27
CA GLN A 330 63.51 47.58 3.42
C GLN A 330 62.25 47.48 2.55
N ILE A 331 62.05 46.31 1.96
CA ILE A 331 60.83 45.95 1.23
C ILE A 331 60.27 44.65 1.83
N SER A 332 58.95 44.57 1.90
CA SER A 332 58.20 43.37 2.24
C SER A 332 57.26 43.04 1.09
N SER A 333 57.42 41.85 0.53
CA SER A 333 56.67 41.34 -0.60
C SER A 333 55.83 40.14 -0.16
N ILE A 334 54.51 40.24 -0.30
CA ILE A 334 53.61 39.09 -0.19
C ILE A 334 53.56 38.41 -1.55
N ILE A 335 53.95 37.14 -1.58
CA ILE A 335 54.01 36.31 -2.78
C ILE A 335 52.93 35.25 -2.64
N THR A 336 52.01 35.18 -3.61
CA THR A 336 50.99 34.11 -3.65
C THR A 336 51.06 33.41 -5.00
N LEU A 337 51.16 32.08 -4.99
CA LEU A 337 51.04 31.27 -6.20
C LEU A 337 49.55 31.14 -6.57
N ILE A 338 49.12 31.61 -7.73
CA ILE A 338 47.70 31.60 -8.15
C ILE A 338 47.34 30.31 -8.90
N LYS A 339 48.26 29.81 -9.73
CA LYS A 339 48.12 28.58 -10.53
C LYS A 339 49.48 27.92 -10.72
N MET A 340 49.53 26.60 -10.86
CA MET A 340 50.80 25.86 -10.93
C MET A 340 51.50 26.03 -12.29
N PRO A 341 52.76 26.50 -12.37
CA PRO A 341 53.56 26.45 -13.59
C PRO A 341 54.04 25.02 -13.89
N SER A 342 54.47 24.77 -15.14
CA SER A 342 55.09 23.48 -15.52
C SER A 342 56.54 23.34 -15.03
N ALA A 343 57.17 24.43 -14.60
CA ALA A 343 58.45 24.36 -13.91
C ALA A 343 58.28 23.75 -12.50
N SER A 344 59.33 23.24 -11.89
CA SER A 344 59.31 22.82 -10.47
C SER A 344 59.86 23.90 -9.52
N ALA A 345 60.47 24.94 -10.08
CA ALA A 345 60.96 26.10 -9.35
C ALA A 345 61.05 27.34 -10.24
N ALA A 346 61.06 28.51 -9.62
CA ALA A 346 61.29 29.81 -10.23
C ALA A 346 62.28 30.64 -9.40
N ALA A 347 63.11 31.45 -10.04
CA ALA A 347 63.98 32.39 -9.33
C ALA A 347 63.34 33.79 -9.33
N LEU A 348 63.08 34.32 -8.14
CA LEU A 348 62.63 35.69 -7.93
C LEU A 348 63.86 36.59 -7.88
N GLU A 349 63.95 37.56 -8.79
CA GLU A 349 65.06 38.51 -8.83
C GLU A 349 64.79 39.68 -7.88
N VAL A 350 65.80 40.03 -7.11
CA VAL A 350 65.73 41.13 -6.14
C VAL A 350 66.89 42.06 -6.41
N ASP A 351 66.56 43.26 -6.88
CA ASP A 351 67.52 44.30 -7.22
C ASP A 351 67.44 45.45 -6.24
N GLY A 352 68.59 46.02 -5.91
CA GLY A 352 68.73 47.14 -4.99
C GLY A 352 69.56 48.23 -5.62
N VAL A 353 68.97 49.42 -5.75
CA VAL A 353 69.67 50.64 -6.14
C VAL A 353 69.94 51.44 -4.88
N PHE A 354 71.22 51.62 -4.57
CA PHE A 354 71.70 52.31 -3.38
C PHE A 354 72.30 53.67 -3.77
N PRO A 355 72.43 54.62 -2.83
CA PRO A 355 72.92 55.96 -3.14
C PRO A 355 74.28 56.02 -3.87
N LYS A 356 75.13 54.99 -3.70
CA LYS A 356 76.45 54.90 -4.32
C LYS A 356 76.74 53.56 -5.01
N GLY A 357 75.73 52.76 -5.34
CA GLY A 357 75.96 51.44 -5.94
C GLY A 357 74.69 50.65 -6.25
N LYS A 358 74.87 49.41 -6.73
CA LYS A 358 73.80 48.45 -6.98
C LYS A 358 74.16 47.10 -6.39
N ALA A 359 73.17 46.34 -5.95
CA ALA A 359 73.33 44.94 -5.57
C ALA A 359 72.13 44.14 -6.08
N ASN A 360 72.33 42.85 -6.34
CA ASN A 360 71.28 41.92 -6.73
C ASN A 360 71.37 40.62 -5.92
N THR A 361 70.24 39.94 -5.80
CA THR A 361 70.16 38.59 -5.23
C THR A 361 68.96 37.86 -5.83
N GLN A 362 68.88 36.54 -5.60
CA GLN A 362 67.78 35.71 -6.08
C GLN A 362 67.20 34.88 -4.93
N VAL A 363 65.88 34.74 -4.91
CA VAL A 363 65.14 33.87 -3.99
C VAL A 363 64.47 32.76 -4.81
N GLN A 364 64.70 31.51 -4.44
CA GLN A 364 64.09 30.37 -5.12
C GLN A 364 62.63 30.19 -4.65
N LEU A 365 61.71 29.97 -5.58
CA LEU A 365 60.33 29.63 -5.33
C LEU A 365 60.15 28.20 -5.84
N ALA A 366 60.11 27.22 -4.95
CA ALA A 366 59.85 25.83 -5.30
C ALA A 366 58.36 25.53 -5.11
N PHE A 367 57.81 24.69 -5.97
CA PHE A 367 56.41 24.26 -5.91
C PHE A 367 56.33 22.85 -6.48
N GLU A 368 55.47 22.02 -5.89
CA GLU A 368 55.38 20.59 -6.22
C GLU A 368 53.93 20.25 -6.56
N ALA A 369 53.74 19.59 -7.71
CA ALA A 369 52.46 19.11 -8.17
C ALA A 369 52.40 17.60 -8.03
N LYS A 370 51.39 17.11 -7.31
CA LYS A 370 51.09 15.67 -7.28
C LYS A 370 49.95 15.39 -8.24
N PHE A 371 50.21 14.59 -9.27
CA PHE A 371 49.13 14.05 -10.10
C PHE A 371 48.51 12.83 -9.42
N SER A 372 47.20 12.69 -9.49
CA SER A 372 46.46 11.62 -8.82
C SER A 372 45.25 11.19 -9.63
N ILE A 373 44.84 9.94 -9.42
CA ILE A 373 43.59 9.38 -9.93
C ILE A 373 42.89 8.65 -8.79
N SER A 374 41.58 8.79 -8.68
CA SER A 374 40.77 8.16 -7.64
C SER A 374 39.32 7.95 -8.11
N PRO A 375 38.62 6.91 -7.65
CA PRO A 375 37.19 6.76 -7.92
C PRO A 375 36.39 7.88 -7.26
N VAL A 376 35.29 8.31 -7.89
CA VAL A 376 34.38 9.35 -7.36
C VAL A 376 33.71 8.88 -6.06
N ASN A 377 33.17 7.66 -6.09
CA ASN A 377 32.34 7.11 -5.01
C ASN A 377 33.04 5.92 -4.33
N THR A 378 32.95 4.75 -4.97
CA THR A 378 33.48 3.49 -4.44
C THR A 378 34.50 2.94 -5.42
N PRO A 379 35.55 2.23 -4.98
CA PRO A 379 36.46 1.53 -5.88
C PRO A 379 35.86 0.24 -6.46
N LYS A 380 34.56 -0.03 -6.29
CA LYS A 380 33.95 -1.32 -6.61
C LYS A 380 33.32 -1.35 -8.00
N ILE A 381 33.61 -2.40 -8.75
CA ILE A 381 32.92 -2.78 -9.99
C ILE A 381 31.81 -3.76 -9.58
N THR A 382 30.55 -3.37 -9.76
CA THR A 382 29.38 -4.14 -9.27
C THR A 382 28.43 -4.49 -10.40
N TYR A 383 27.76 -5.64 -10.29
CA TYR A 383 26.78 -6.07 -11.27
C TYR A 383 25.41 -5.42 -11.04
N TYR A 384 24.90 -4.73 -12.05
CA TYR A 384 23.58 -4.10 -12.03
C TYR A 384 22.57 -5.00 -12.74
N GLN A 385 21.74 -5.71 -11.97
CA GLN A 385 20.80 -6.70 -12.50
C GLN A 385 19.78 -6.10 -13.49
N LYS A 386 19.31 -4.87 -13.26
CA LYS A 386 18.32 -4.21 -14.14
C LYS A 386 18.84 -4.06 -15.57
N ASP A 387 20.14 -3.83 -15.70
CA ASP A 387 20.81 -3.55 -16.96
C ASP A 387 21.60 -4.77 -17.47
N GLU A 388 21.53 -5.88 -16.73
CA GLU A 388 22.29 -7.12 -16.95
C GLU A 388 23.81 -6.93 -17.17
N GLN A 389 24.40 -5.87 -16.60
CA GLN A 389 25.78 -5.46 -16.90
C GLN A 389 26.60 -5.13 -15.63
N TRP A 390 27.91 -5.30 -15.72
CA TRP A 390 28.86 -4.83 -14.71
C TRP A 390 29.15 -3.34 -14.91
N LYS A 391 29.04 -2.56 -13.84
CA LYS A 391 29.35 -1.13 -13.86
C LYS A 391 30.60 -0.84 -13.05
N ALA A 392 31.54 -0.16 -13.68
CA ALA A 392 32.71 0.39 -13.03
C ALA A 392 32.38 1.80 -12.48
N PRO A 393 33.07 2.23 -11.41
CA PRO A 393 32.92 3.58 -10.91
C PRO A 393 33.60 4.57 -11.86
N GLU A 394 33.09 5.79 -11.89
CA GLU A 394 33.77 6.89 -12.54
C GLU A 394 35.08 7.23 -11.80
N LEU A 395 36.11 7.58 -12.57
CA LEU A 395 37.41 7.99 -12.05
C LEU A 395 37.64 9.48 -12.26
N ILE A 396 38.21 10.14 -11.26
CA ILE A 396 38.66 11.53 -11.33
C ILE A 396 40.18 11.56 -11.33
N ALA A 397 40.76 12.17 -12.35
CA ALA A 397 42.17 12.54 -12.39
C ALA A 397 42.33 14.06 -12.19
N SER A 398 43.31 14.46 -11.38
CA SER A 398 43.64 15.87 -11.17
C SER A 398 45.05 16.06 -10.62
N PHE A 399 45.62 17.23 -10.91
CA PHE A 399 46.74 17.75 -10.15
C PHE A 399 46.23 18.24 -8.81
N ARG A 400 46.91 17.83 -7.73
CA ARG A 400 46.53 18.14 -6.36
C ARG A 400 47.65 18.84 -5.62
N ASP A 401 47.25 19.66 -4.65
CA ASP A 401 48.16 20.16 -3.63
C ASP A 401 48.74 18.97 -2.84
N PRO A 402 50.07 18.86 -2.68
CA PRO A 402 50.70 17.70 -2.06
C PRO A 402 50.38 17.55 -0.56
N VAL A 403 49.94 18.63 0.10
CA VAL A 403 49.64 18.63 1.54
C VAL A 403 48.14 18.51 1.78
N GLN A 404 47.33 19.30 1.08
CA GLN A 404 45.87 19.33 1.25
C GLN A 404 45.16 18.24 0.43
N ASN A 405 45.82 17.68 -0.59
CA ASN A 405 45.25 16.71 -1.52
C ASN A 405 43.96 17.21 -2.22
N THR A 406 43.84 18.52 -2.40
CA THR A 406 42.74 19.18 -3.10
C THR A 406 43.13 19.44 -4.56
N PRO A 407 42.19 19.33 -5.53
CA PRO A 407 42.46 19.68 -6.92
C PRO A 407 42.96 21.12 -7.04
N VAL A 408 44.00 21.35 -7.84
CA VAL A 408 44.59 22.68 -8.07
C VAL A 408 44.63 23.03 -9.55
N LYS A 409 44.45 24.32 -9.84
CA LYS A 409 44.54 24.84 -11.20
C LYS A 409 46.00 24.83 -11.65
N VAL A 410 46.27 24.13 -12.73
CA VAL A 410 47.55 24.22 -13.45
C VAL A 410 47.46 25.31 -14.52
N GLY A 411 48.56 26.02 -14.76
CA GLY A 411 48.64 27.06 -15.77
C GLY A 411 49.34 26.62 -17.06
N PHE A 412 49.65 25.33 -17.19
CA PHE A 412 50.22 24.73 -18.40
C PHE A 412 49.20 23.82 -19.10
N TYR A 413 49.38 23.63 -20.40
CA TYR A 413 48.61 22.64 -21.15
C TYR A 413 49.15 21.25 -20.88
N TYR A 414 48.23 20.29 -20.73
CA TYR A 414 48.56 18.88 -20.62
C TYR A 414 47.58 18.03 -21.41
N GLY A 415 48.03 16.86 -21.83
CA GLY A 415 47.24 15.88 -22.58
C GLY A 415 47.40 14.49 -21.99
N PHE A 416 46.35 13.68 -22.12
CA PHE A 416 46.41 12.26 -21.82
C PHE A 416 47.02 11.51 -23.00
N MET A 417 47.66 10.37 -22.70
CA MET A 417 48.08 9.42 -23.74
C MET A 417 46.85 8.81 -24.43
N ASP A 418 47.05 8.15 -25.57
CA ASP A 418 46.01 7.33 -26.23
C ASP A 418 46.41 5.85 -26.13
N PRO A 419 45.68 5.00 -25.39
CA PRO A 419 44.49 5.34 -24.59
C PRO A 419 44.84 6.13 -23.31
N PRO A 420 43.90 6.94 -22.77
CA PRO A 420 44.15 7.80 -21.60
C PRO A 420 44.37 7.02 -20.31
N LEU A 421 43.78 5.83 -20.21
CA LEU A 421 43.92 4.89 -19.09
C LEU A 421 44.36 3.53 -19.62
N THR A 422 45.18 2.82 -18.85
CA THR A 422 45.49 1.41 -19.07
C THR A 422 45.08 0.58 -17.85
N PHE A 423 44.60 -0.64 -18.12
CA PHE A 423 43.98 -1.52 -17.12
C PHE A 423 44.72 -2.85 -17.05
N GLU A 424 44.97 -3.35 -15.84
CA GLU A 424 45.55 -4.68 -15.61
C GLU A 424 44.74 -5.44 -14.56
N PRO A 425 43.99 -6.50 -14.93
CA PRO A 425 43.81 -7.02 -16.29
C PRO A 425 43.00 -6.08 -17.21
N ASP A 426 43.15 -6.26 -18.52
CA ASP A 426 42.60 -5.37 -19.55
C ASP A 426 41.09 -5.62 -19.83
N ILE A 427 40.26 -5.36 -18.82
CA ILE A 427 38.82 -5.67 -18.82
C ILE A 427 37.90 -4.44 -18.92
N LEU A 428 38.45 -3.23 -18.76
CA LEU A 428 37.70 -1.97 -18.75
C LEU A 428 38.06 -1.14 -19.98
N GLU A 429 37.15 -0.27 -20.37
CA GLU A 429 37.38 0.76 -21.39
C GLU A 429 36.83 2.12 -20.96
N VAL A 430 37.40 3.17 -21.54
CA VAL A 430 36.94 4.54 -21.32
C VAL A 430 35.83 4.82 -22.31
N LYS A 431 34.60 4.95 -21.82
CA LYS A 431 33.43 5.26 -22.65
C LYS A 431 33.38 6.76 -22.97
N GLU A 432 33.58 7.57 -21.95
CA GLU A 432 33.53 9.03 -22.02
C GLU A 432 34.62 9.62 -21.13
N SER A 433 35.17 10.75 -21.57
CA SER A 433 36.08 11.56 -20.76
C SER A 433 35.74 13.04 -20.93
N TYR A 434 35.68 13.77 -19.82
CA TYR A 434 35.29 15.19 -19.82
C TYR A 434 35.97 15.93 -18.67
N SER A 435 36.19 17.23 -18.84
CA SER A 435 36.67 18.11 -17.76
C SER A 435 35.52 18.64 -16.93
N SER A 436 35.72 18.85 -15.62
CA SER A 436 34.77 19.60 -14.81
C SER A 436 34.66 21.06 -15.25
N ASP A 437 33.53 21.71 -14.95
CA ASP A 437 33.26 23.11 -15.33
C ASP A 437 34.28 24.11 -14.76
N ASP A 438 34.84 23.80 -13.59
CA ASP A 438 35.91 24.58 -12.96
C ASP A 438 37.29 24.36 -13.61
N GLY A 439 37.41 23.39 -14.51
CA GLY A 439 38.64 22.98 -15.19
C GLY A 439 39.69 22.36 -14.26
N LEU A 440 39.33 21.97 -13.04
CA LEU A 440 40.26 21.43 -12.04
C LEU A 440 40.41 19.91 -12.11
N THR A 441 39.43 19.21 -12.69
CA THR A 441 39.41 17.75 -12.73
C THR A 441 39.05 17.22 -14.12
N TYR A 442 39.53 16.00 -14.39
CA TYR A 442 39.19 15.22 -15.57
C TYR A 442 38.52 13.92 -15.13
N ASN A 443 37.30 13.71 -15.60
CA ASN A 443 36.46 12.59 -15.24
C ASN A 443 36.48 11.56 -16.38
N PHE A 444 36.51 10.28 -16.00
CA PHE A 444 36.49 9.14 -16.90
C PHE A 444 35.34 8.21 -16.53
N LYS A 445 34.33 8.13 -17.40
CA LYS A 445 33.29 7.11 -17.30
C LYS A 445 33.83 5.81 -17.91
N LEU A 446 33.75 4.76 -17.12
CA LEU A 446 34.28 3.45 -17.45
C LEU A 446 33.15 2.47 -17.70
N ASP A 447 33.31 1.63 -18.72
CA ASP A 447 32.49 0.44 -18.92
C ASP A 447 33.37 -0.81 -18.84
N VAL A 448 32.77 -1.93 -18.44
CA VAL A 448 33.38 -3.25 -18.64
C VAL A 448 33.24 -3.59 -20.11
N LYS A 449 34.33 -3.96 -20.77
CA LYS A 449 34.32 -4.23 -22.21
C LYS A 449 33.30 -5.32 -22.58
N ASP A 450 32.65 -5.11 -23.71
CA ASP A 450 31.67 -6.06 -24.24
C ASP A 450 32.25 -7.47 -24.41
N ASN A 451 31.42 -8.47 -24.13
CA ASN A 451 31.72 -9.91 -24.29
C ASN A 451 32.90 -10.43 -23.45
N ILE A 452 33.41 -9.67 -22.48
CA ILE A 452 34.39 -10.19 -21.53
C ILE A 452 33.70 -11.07 -20.49
N ASN A 453 34.22 -12.29 -20.34
CA ASN A 453 33.92 -13.12 -19.19
C ASN A 453 34.95 -12.85 -18.08
N LEU A 454 34.53 -12.16 -17.01
CA LEU A 454 35.37 -11.83 -15.86
C LEU A 454 35.97 -13.08 -15.19
N GLU A 455 35.32 -14.23 -15.28
CA GLU A 455 35.79 -15.49 -14.68
C GLU A 455 37.05 -16.03 -15.34
N THR A 456 37.32 -15.64 -16.59
CA THR A 456 38.58 -15.96 -17.29
C THR A 456 39.77 -15.24 -16.63
N PHE A 457 39.54 -14.12 -15.97
CA PHE A 457 40.58 -13.27 -15.38
C PHE A 457 40.69 -13.42 -13.86
N PHE A 458 39.56 -13.66 -13.18
CA PHE A 458 39.48 -13.72 -11.72
C PHE A 458 39.02 -15.09 -11.16
N GLY A 459 38.99 -16.11 -12.01
CA GLY A 459 38.52 -17.45 -11.65
C GLY A 459 36.99 -17.56 -11.59
N GLU A 460 36.47 -18.79 -11.48
CA GLU A 460 35.02 -19.07 -11.49
C GLU A 460 34.25 -18.30 -10.41
N ASP A 461 34.88 -18.06 -9.26
CA ASP A 461 34.30 -17.31 -8.15
C ASP A 461 34.65 -15.82 -8.15
N LEU A 462 35.39 -15.31 -9.14
CA LEU A 462 35.86 -13.91 -9.17
C LEU A 462 36.69 -13.52 -7.93
N THR A 463 37.43 -14.47 -7.36
CA THR A 463 38.22 -14.25 -6.12
C THR A 463 39.72 -14.22 -6.35
N ASP A 464 40.20 -14.64 -7.53
CA ASP A 464 41.62 -14.57 -7.85
C ASP A 464 42.08 -13.11 -7.80
N ASN A 465 43.24 -12.89 -7.19
CA ASN A 465 43.78 -11.55 -6.93
C ASN A 465 42.78 -10.60 -6.24
N ASP A 466 41.83 -11.13 -5.44
CA ASP A 466 40.80 -10.35 -4.76
C ASP A 466 39.98 -9.48 -5.73
N GLY A 467 39.84 -9.91 -7.00
CA GLY A 467 39.12 -9.19 -8.05
C GLY A 467 39.74 -7.84 -8.44
N ARG A 468 41.02 -7.60 -8.14
CA ARG A 468 41.66 -6.29 -8.31
C ARG A 468 41.99 -5.99 -9.77
N VAL A 469 41.68 -4.76 -10.18
CA VAL A 469 42.04 -4.15 -11.47
C VAL A 469 42.90 -2.93 -11.18
N THR A 470 44.15 -2.96 -11.61
CA THR A 470 45.03 -1.81 -11.52
C THR A 470 44.72 -0.86 -12.66
N VAL A 471 44.47 0.42 -12.34
CA VAL A 471 44.26 1.48 -13.32
C VAL A 471 45.47 2.40 -13.29
N ASN A 472 46.11 2.58 -14.45
CA ASN A 472 47.22 3.49 -14.61
C ASN A 472 46.83 4.64 -15.55
N VAL A 473 47.27 5.85 -15.20
CA VAL A 473 47.10 7.05 -16.03
C VAL A 473 48.46 7.71 -16.22
N VAL A 474 48.71 8.16 -17.45
CA VAL A 474 49.91 8.91 -17.82
C VAL A 474 49.49 10.19 -18.51
N VAL A 475 49.89 11.32 -17.95
CA VAL A 475 49.67 12.66 -18.49
C VAL A 475 51.00 13.26 -18.91
N LYS A 476 51.01 13.95 -20.06
CA LYS A 476 52.15 14.72 -20.56
C LYS A 476 51.82 16.20 -20.57
N ASP A 477 52.71 17.03 -20.03
CA ASP A 477 52.62 18.48 -20.22
C ASP A 477 53.14 18.91 -21.61
N ASP A 478 52.97 20.19 -21.92
CA ASP A 478 53.44 20.86 -23.14
C ASP A 478 54.95 20.78 -23.38
N LYS A 479 55.74 20.43 -22.35
CA LYS A 479 57.19 20.24 -22.40
C LYS A 479 57.60 18.77 -22.49
N GLY A 480 56.62 17.85 -22.48
CA GLY A 480 56.84 16.41 -22.56
C GLY A 480 57.19 15.74 -21.24
N ASN A 481 57.06 16.43 -20.08
CA ASN A 481 57.24 15.79 -18.79
C ASN A 481 56.06 14.85 -18.50
N GLU A 482 56.36 13.67 -17.97
CA GLU A 482 55.37 12.64 -17.67
C GLU A 482 54.95 12.68 -16.19
N TYR A 483 53.65 12.68 -15.96
CA TYR A 483 53.03 12.56 -14.64
C TYR A 483 52.22 11.27 -14.62
N THR A 484 52.60 10.34 -13.75
CA THR A 484 51.95 9.04 -13.63
C THR A 484 51.16 8.96 -12.33
N ALA A 485 49.98 8.37 -12.40
CA ALA A 485 49.22 8.01 -11.22
C ALA A 485 48.61 6.62 -11.40
N LYS A 486 48.37 5.95 -10.28
CA LYS A 486 47.72 4.65 -10.25
C LYS A 486 46.65 4.60 -9.17
N THR A 487 45.60 3.84 -9.44
CA THR A 487 44.57 3.47 -8.47
C THR A 487 44.17 2.01 -8.68
N GLU A 488 43.45 1.43 -7.73
CA GLU A 488 42.94 0.07 -7.82
C GLU A 488 41.41 0.10 -7.74
N LEU A 489 40.80 -0.64 -8.66
CA LEU A 489 39.39 -1.00 -8.60
C LEU A 489 39.27 -2.47 -8.21
N GLN A 490 38.11 -2.86 -7.69
CA GLN A 490 37.85 -4.22 -7.24
C GLN A 490 36.51 -4.70 -7.79
N VAL A 491 36.53 -5.81 -8.53
CA VAL A 491 35.33 -6.56 -8.89
C VAL A 491 34.70 -7.06 -7.60
N SER A 492 33.47 -6.61 -7.32
CA SER A 492 32.75 -6.87 -6.08
C SER A 492 31.45 -7.63 -6.39
N PRO A 493 31.49 -8.96 -6.52
CA PRO A 493 30.29 -9.77 -6.72
C PRO A 493 29.32 -9.56 -5.56
N GLN A 494 28.04 -9.43 -5.89
CA GLN A 494 27.00 -9.25 -4.88
C GLN A 494 26.25 -10.56 -4.63
N LEU A 495 26.02 -10.87 -3.37
CA LEU A 495 25.21 -12.00 -2.93
C LEU A 495 23.77 -11.56 -2.74
N ARG A 496 22.89 -12.22 -3.50
CA ARG A 496 21.44 -12.09 -3.38
C ARG A 496 20.90 -13.21 -2.51
N MET A 497 20.12 -12.83 -1.51
CA MET A 497 19.38 -13.78 -0.69
C MET A 497 18.17 -14.29 -1.47
N ILE A 498 18.00 -15.60 -1.49
CA ILE A 498 16.80 -16.28 -1.98
C ILE A 498 16.18 -17.03 -0.81
N THR A 499 14.84 -17.02 -0.77
CA THR A 499 14.08 -17.71 0.24
C THR A 499 12.81 -18.30 -0.34
N TYR A 500 12.46 -19.50 0.11
CA TYR A 500 11.21 -20.17 -0.25
C TYR A 500 10.82 -21.22 0.79
N SER A 501 9.56 -21.67 0.74
CA SER A 501 9.14 -22.85 1.49
C SER A 501 9.55 -24.14 0.78
N TYR A 502 9.99 -25.14 1.55
CA TYR A 502 10.29 -26.47 1.02
C TYR A 502 9.34 -27.51 1.62
N ASN A 503 9.24 -28.68 0.99
CA ASN A 503 8.40 -29.78 1.51
C ASN A 503 9.26 -30.88 2.16
N LYS A 504 10.01 -31.64 1.34
CA LYS A 504 10.84 -32.76 1.82
C LYS A 504 12.33 -32.55 1.63
N ASN A 505 12.72 -31.75 0.65
CA ASN A 505 14.10 -31.50 0.30
C ASN A 505 14.28 -29.99 0.13
N VAL A 506 15.17 -29.40 0.91
CA VAL A 506 15.52 -27.96 0.86
C VAL A 506 16.06 -27.52 -0.49
N LYS A 507 16.56 -28.47 -1.29
CA LYS A 507 17.08 -28.23 -2.64
C LYS A 507 15.96 -28.13 -3.69
N THR A 508 14.73 -28.45 -3.35
CA THR A 508 13.62 -28.41 -4.30
C THR A 508 12.51 -27.51 -3.77
N ARG A 509 12.23 -26.45 -4.52
CA ARG A 509 11.03 -25.63 -4.32
C ARG A 509 9.81 -26.53 -4.42
N GLY A 510 8.91 -26.46 -3.44
CA GLY A 510 7.75 -27.33 -3.42
C GLY A 510 6.68 -26.81 -2.49
N HIS A 511 5.42 -27.07 -2.85
CA HIS A 511 4.31 -26.78 -1.96
C HIS A 511 4.44 -27.64 -0.70
N ARG A 512 4.49 -26.97 0.45
CA ARG A 512 4.41 -27.62 1.75
C ARG A 512 3.07 -28.33 1.90
N GLU A 513 3.08 -29.48 2.57
CA GLU A 513 1.84 -30.16 2.95
C GLU A 513 1.29 -29.48 4.21
N SER A 514 0.10 -28.90 4.11
CA SER A 514 -0.62 -28.39 5.28
C SER A 514 -1.08 -29.56 6.16
N PRO A 515 -1.07 -29.43 7.50
CA PRO A 515 -1.70 -30.42 8.38
C PRO A 515 -3.21 -30.55 8.14
N TYR A 516 -3.81 -29.58 7.44
CA TYR A 516 -5.22 -29.51 7.12
C TYR A 516 -5.51 -30.06 5.72
N LYS A 517 -6.19 -31.21 5.68
CA LYS A 517 -6.45 -31.93 4.44
C LYS A 517 -7.27 -31.08 3.45
N GLY A 518 -6.74 -30.94 2.23
CA GLY A 518 -7.39 -30.22 1.11
C GLY A 518 -7.29 -28.70 1.17
N LEU A 519 -6.54 -28.16 2.13
CA LEU A 519 -6.08 -26.79 2.13
C LEU A 519 -4.77 -26.69 1.36
N VAL A 520 -4.68 -25.70 0.47
CA VAL A 520 -3.45 -25.35 -0.25
C VAL A 520 -3.08 -23.93 0.13
N CYS A 521 -1.95 -23.80 0.82
CA CYS A 521 -1.36 -22.52 1.17
C CYS A 521 -0.42 -22.07 0.05
N ASP A 522 -0.30 -20.76 -0.14
CA ASP A 522 0.75 -20.23 -1.00
C ASP A 522 2.11 -20.43 -0.32
N GLU A 523 3.19 -20.27 -1.08
CA GLU A 523 4.56 -20.61 -0.65
C GLU A 523 4.95 -20.01 0.71
N MET A 524 4.68 -18.72 0.93
CA MET A 524 5.05 -18.04 2.18
C MET A 524 3.90 -17.95 3.18
N GLU A 525 2.83 -18.74 3.00
CA GLU A 525 1.65 -18.76 3.87
C GLU A 525 1.68 -19.90 4.87
N PHE A 526 1.32 -19.62 6.13
CA PHE A 526 1.06 -20.63 7.16
C PHE A 526 -0.01 -20.19 8.14
N ILE A 527 -0.67 -21.14 8.79
CA ILE A 527 -1.73 -20.84 9.75
C ILE A 527 -1.11 -20.56 11.13
N ALA A 528 -1.44 -19.41 11.71
CA ALA A 528 -0.96 -19.01 13.02
C ALA A 528 -1.80 -19.65 14.15
N ASP A 529 -1.85 -20.98 14.20
CA ASP A 529 -2.60 -21.77 15.18
C ASP A 529 -1.72 -22.57 16.17
N GLY A 530 -0.40 -22.44 16.06
CA GLY A 530 0.59 -23.15 16.86
C GLY A 530 0.78 -24.61 16.48
N VAL A 531 0.08 -25.11 15.45
CA VAL A 531 0.17 -26.48 14.94
C VAL A 531 0.81 -26.49 13.55
N ASP A 532 0.36 -25.60 12.67
CA ASP A 532 0.90 -25.45 11.33
C ASP A 532 2.32 -24.85 11.37
N LYS A 533 3.17 -25.34 10.47
CA LYS A 533 4.57 -24.92 10.37
C LYS A 533 4.88 -24.46 8.96
N LEU A 534 5.65 -23.38 8.84
CA LEU A 534 6.26 -22.98 7.58
C LEU A 534 7.73 -23.45 7.55
N PRO A 535 8.03 -24.58 6.89
CA PRO A 535 9.39 -24.96 6.57
C PRO A 535 9.96 -24.00 5.53
N LEU A 536 10.99 -23.27 5.91
CA LEU A 536 11.62 -22.22 5.12
C LEU A 536 13.09 -22.56 4.87
N VAL A 537 13.58 -22.30 3.66
CA VAL A 537 15.02 -22.29 3.40
C VAL A 537 15.48 -20.91 2.96
N ILE A 538 16.67 -20.53 3.41
CA ILE A 538 17.41 -19.34 2.99
C ILE A 538 18.73 -19.79 2.40
N PHE A 539 19.12 -19.22 1.27
CA PHE A 539 20.45 -19.42 0.68
C PHE A 539 20.85 -18.21 -0.15
N PHE A 540 22.11 -18.16 -0.54
CA PHE A 540 22.69 -17.03 -1.24
C PHE A 540 23.27 -17.46 -2.58
N ILE A 541 22.97 -16.67 -3.61
CA ILE A 541 23.50 -16.83 -4.96
C ILE A 541 24.18 -15.54 -5.40
N ARG A 542 25.09 -15.64 -6.36
CA ARG A 542 25.66 -14.46 -7.01
C ARG A 542 24.62 -13.74 -7.88
N SER A 543 24.53 -12.42 -7.76
CA SER A 543 23.56 -11.60 -8.48
C SER A 543 23.81 -11.58 -10.00
N ASP A 544 25.06 -11.78 -10.43
CA ASP A 544 25.48 -11.80 -11.84
C ASP A 544 25.22 -13.14 -12.54
N LYS A 545 24.86 -14.18 -11.78
CA LYS A 545 24.53 -15.49 -12.36
C LYS A 545 23.05 -15.55 -12.71
N LYS A 546 22.77 -15.87 -13.98
CA LYS A 546 21.42 -16.22 -14.42
C LYS A 546 21.07 -17.60 -13.87
N VAL A 547 20.15 -17.64 -12.93
CA VAL A 547 19.67 -18.87 -12.32
C VAL A 547 18.38 -19.28 -13.03
N ILE A 548 18.36 -20.51 -13.56
CA ILE A 548 17.15 -21.13 -14.11
C ILE A 548 16.30 -21.57 -12.92
N GLU A 549 15.01 -21.25 -12.96
CA GLU A 549 14.06 -21.68 -11.93
C GLU A 549 14.06 -23.22 -11.80
N GLY A 550 14.24 -23.73 -10.57
CA GLY A 550 14.40 -25.16 -10.28
C GLY A 550 15.86 -25.66 -10.26
N SER A 551 16.82 -24.85 -10.70
CA SER A 551 18.27 -25.15 -10.67
C SER A 551 19.03 -24.24 -9.69
N GLU A 552 18.33 -23.58 -8.76
CA GLU A 552 18.92 -22.63 -7.81
C GLU A 552 20.05 -23.26 -6.98
N THR A 553 19.94 -24.57 -6.77
CA THR A 553 20.86 -25.36 -5.94
C THR A 553 22.28 -25.42 -6.48
N GLU A 554 22.44 -25.37 -7.80
CA GLU A 554 23.74 -25.41 -8.47
C GLU A 554 24.48 -24.06 -8.34
N ALA A 555 23.75 -22.98 -8.08
CA ALA A 555 24.27 -21.62 -7.96
C ALA A 555 24.55 -21.18 -6.51
N VAL A 556 24.24 -22.04 -5.52
CA VAL A 556 24.40 -21.73 -4.10
C VAL A 556 25.86 -21.53 -3.74
N LYS A 557 26.13 -20.49 -2.95
CA LYS A 557 27.46 -20.22 -2.40
C LYS A 557 27.50 -20.51 -0.91
N ASP A 558 28.26 -21.54 -0.54
CA ASP A 558 28.52 -21.92 0.86
C ASP A 558 29.62 -21.06 1.52
N ILE A 559 29.53 -19.73 1.35
CA ILE A 559 30.47 -18.76 1.92
C ILE A 559 29.82 -17.82 2.93
N VAL A 560 28.51 -17.96 3.14
CA VAL A 560 27.72 -17.16 4.07
C VAL A 560 27.48 -17.96 5.35
N GLU A 561 27.29 -17.25 6.46
CA GLU A 561 26.78 -17.75 7.72
C GLU A 561 25.57 -16.89 8.10
N VAL A 562 24.40 -17.50 8.25
CA VAL A 562 23.23 -16.86 8.86
C VAL A 562 23.37 -17.03 10.37
N LYS A 563 23.52 -15.93 11.10
CA LYS A 563 23.66 -15.94 12.55
C LYS A 563 22.33 -15.99 13.27
N LYS A 564 21.34 -15.24 12.75
CA LYS A 564 20.05 -15.08 13.40
C LYS A 564 18.95 -14.72 12.40
N LEU A 565 17.74 -15.13 12.75
CA LEU A 565 16.50 -14.77 12.08
C LEU A 565 15.56 -14.15 13.11
N GLU A 566 15.15 -12.89 12.92
CA GLU A 566 14.32 -12.15 13.87
C GLU A 566 13.05 -11.62 13.21
N TRP A 567 11.94 -11.61 13.98
CA TRP A 567 10.70 -10.97 13.55
C TRP A 567 10.77 -9.46 13.73
N SER A 568 10.55 -8.71 12.65
CA SER A 568 10.43 -7.24 12.66
C SER A 568 8.98 -6.82 12.89
N THR A 569 8.29 -7.43 13.86
CA THR A 569 6.85 -7.21 14.12
C THR A 569 6.58 -7.05 15.61
N THR A 570 5.42 -6.48 15.95
CA THR A 570 4.98 -6.28 17.35
C THR A 570 4.25 -7.48 17.94
N GLU A 571 4.08 -8.57 17.21
CA GLU A 571 3.26 -9.72 17.61
C GLU A 571 4.07 -10.93 18.05
N SER A 572 3.45 -11.77 18.88
CA SER A 572 4.05 -12.92 19.56
C SER A 572 4.16 -14.17 18.68
N PHE A 573 5.06 -14.15 17.70
CA PHE A 573 5.55 -15.36 17.03
C PHE A 573 6.69 -16.00 17.84
N GLU A 574 6.87 -17.32 17.71
CA GLU A 574 8.06 -17.97 18.26
C GLU A 574 9.30 -17.55 17.44
N GLU A 575 10.46 -17.55 18.08
CA GLU A 575 11.73 -17.40 17.37
C GLU A 575 11.86 -18.58 16.38
N PRO A 576 12.18 -18.33 15.09
CA PRO A 576 12.28 -19.40 14.10
C PRO A 576 13.24 -20.51 14.55
N GLU A 577 12.77 -21.76 14.53
CA GLU A 577 13.56 -22.90 14.97
C GLU A 577 14.47 -23.39 13.83
N ILE A 578 15.77 -23.59 14.10
CA ILE A 578 16.70 -24.10 13.08
C ILE A 578 16.40 -25.58 12.82
N ASN A 579 16.14 -25.92 11.57
CA ASN A 579 16.02 -27.31 11.13
C ASN A 579 17.41 -27.88 10.80
N LEU A 580 18.07 -28.45 11.81
CA LEU A 580 19.45 -28.95 11.71
C LEU A 580 19.63 -30.06 10.68
N GLU A 581 18.62 -30.92 10.49
CA GLU A 581 18.69 -32.05 9.55
C GLU A 581 18.73 -31.58 8.09
N ASN A 582 18.17 -30.40 7.83
CA ASN A 582 18.02 -29.83 6.49
C ASN A 582 18.96 -28.64 6.25
N THR A 583 19.75 -28.24 7.24
CA THR A 583 20.74 -27.16 7.14
C THR A 583 22.10 -27.74 6.75
N GLY A 584 22.73 -27.19 5.71
CA GLY A 584 24.01 -27.65 5.18
C GLY A 584 24.22 -27.21 3.73
N ASP A 585 25.44 -27.36 3.20
CA ASP A 585 25.79 -27.02 1.80
C ASP A 585 25.37 -25.59 1.37
N GLY A 586 25.42 -24.60 2.27
CA GLY A 586 25.00 -23.21 2.01
C GLY A 586 23.49 -22.95 2.12
N PHE A 587 22.69 -23.95 2.48
CA PHE A 587 21.26 -23.83 2.78
C PHE A 587 21.03 -23.73 4.29
N PHE A 588 20.22 -22.76 4.69
CA PHE A 588 19.82 -22.52 6.09
C PHE A 588 18.33 -22.76 6.23
N ALA A 589 17.96 -23.87 6.87
CA ALA A 589 16.57 -24.30 7.00
C ALA A 589 16.00 -23.92 8.37
N TYR A 590 14.78 -23.39 8.37
CA TYR A 590 14.06 -22.94 9.55
C TYR A 590 12.61 -23.43 9.53
N ASP A 591 12.06 -23.74 10.70
CA ASP A 591 10.64 -23.98 10.88
C ASP A 591 10.02 -22.79 11.63
N LEU A 592 9.09 -22.09 10.99
CA LEU A 592 8.37 -20.97 11.60
C LEU A 592 7.03 -21.47 12.13
N VAL A 593 6.72 -21.12 13.37
CA VAL A 593 5.50 -21.51 14.08
C VAL A 593 5.01 -20.33 14.92
N SER A 594 3.71 -20.20 15.11
CA SER A 594 3.16 -19.25 16.11
C SER A 594 3.22 -19.85 17.52
N SER A 595 3.29 -18.99 18.53
CA SER A 595 3.35 -19.43 19.95
C SER A 595 2.06 -20.13 20.44
N GLY A 596 0.97 -19.92 19.73
CA GLY A 596 -0.33 -20.55 19.94
C GLY A 596 -1.31 -20.11 18.86
N VAL A 597 -2.59 -20.19 19.17
CA VAL A 597 -3.65 -19.63 18.31
C VAL A 597 -3.61 -18.10 18.39
N ILE A 598 -3.31 -17.47 17.27
CA ILE A 598 -3.46 -16.02 17.11
C ILE A 598 -4.84 -15.75 16.50
N THR A 599 -5.69 -15.05 17.25
CA THR A 599 -7.04 -14.74 16.79
C THR A 599 -6.99 -13.65 15.72
N ALA A 600 -7.81 -13.78 14.68
CA ALA A 600 -7.91 -12.77 13.65
C ALA A 600 -8.53 -11.47 14.23
N ASP A 601 -7.79 -10.38 14.18
CA ASP A 601 -8.25 -9.04 14.49
C ASP A 601 -7.69 -8.04 13.46
N LYS A 602 -8.07 -6.76 13.61
CA LYS A 602 -7.69 -5.73 12.65
C LYS A 602 -6.17 -5.58 12.50
N ASN A 603 -5.44 -5.60 13.60
CA ASN A 603 -4.00 -5.38 13.62
C ASN A 603 -3.27 -6.61 13.10
N THR A 604 -3.72 -7.80 13.49
CA THR A 604 -3.10 -9.06 13.05
C THR A 604 -3.29 -9.27 11.55
N VAL A 605 -4.50 -9.08 11.02
CA VAL A 605 -4.78 -9.35 9.59
C VAL A 605 -4.06 -8.35 8.65
N ASN A 606 -3.94 -7.08 9.06
CA ASN A 606 -3.30 -6.04 8.25
C ASN A 606 -1.80 -5.86 8.54
N GLY A 607 -1.25 -6.65 9.45
CA GLY A 607 0.17 -6.62 9.82
C GLY A 607 1.08 -7.00 8.65
N ILE A 608 2.25 -6.36 8.57
CA ILE A 608 3.32 -6.78 7.66
C ILE A 608 4.32 -7.61 8.45
N TYR A 609 4.39 -8.90 8.15
CA TYR A 609 5.23 -9.85 8.86
C TYR A 609 6.55 -10.02 8.15
N ARG A 610 7.60 -9.37 8.68
CA ARG A 610 8.94 -9.42 8.12
C ARG A 610 9.86 -10.23 9.01
N LEU A 611 10.74 -10.97 8.35
CA LEU A 611 11.87 -11.61 9.00
C LEU A 611 13.15 -10.94 8.52
N ASP A 612 13.92 -10.43 9.48
CA ASP A 612 15.26 -9.90 9.29
C ASP A 612 16.27 -11.03 9.46
N VAL A 613 17.16 -11.14 8.48
CA VAL A 613 18.23 -12.14 8.42
C VAL A 613 19.55 -11.44 8.76
N ASP A 614 20.11 -11.73 9.93
CA ASP A 614 21.49 -11.35 10.22
C ASP A 614 22.42 -12.39 9.59
N ALA A 615 23.03 -12.03 8.46
CA ALA A 615 23.99 -12.85 7.77
C ALA A 615 25.33 -12.14 7.59
N ARG A 616 26.41 -12.91 7.57
CA ARG A 616 27.76 -12.43 7.23
C ARG A 616 28.46 -13.40 6.31
N ILE A 617 29.44 -12.91 5.56
CA ILE A 617 30.43 -13.76 4.90
C ILE A 617 31.27 -14.44 6.00
N ARG A 618 31.50 -15.75 5.88
CA ARG A 618 32.24 -16.55 6.86
C ARG A 618 33.65 -16.01 7.06
N ALA A 619 34.22 -16.24 8.25
CA ALA A 619 35.62 -15.95 8.49
C ALA A 619 36.51 -16.74 7.50
N GLY A 620 37.36 -16.04 6.76
CA GLY A 620 38.17 -16.62 5.68
C GLY A 620 37.46 -16.72 4.33
N GLY A 621 36.20 -16.26 4.22
CA GLY A 621 35.52 -16.09 2.94
C GLY A 621 36.10 -14.92 2.11
N PRO A 622 35.68 -14.79 0.84
CA PRO A 622 36.20 -13.77 -0.06
C PRO A 622 35.94 -12.35 0.44
N THR A 623 36.97 -11.51 0.44
CA THR A 623 36.90 -10.12 0.92
C THR A 623 36.26 -9.17 -0.09
N ASN A 624 36.29 -9.52 -1.38
CA ASN A 624 35.68 -8.72 -2.43
C ASN A 624 34.17 -8.92 -2.58
N TYR A 625 33.57 -9.86 -1.85
CA TYR A 625 32.13 -10.08 -1.90
C TYR A 625 31.38 -9.10 -1.00
N SER A 626 30.16 -8.75 -1.41
CA SER A 626 29.22 -7.99 -0.58
C SER A 626 27.81 -8.53 -0.74
N PHE A 627 26.89 -8.16 0.15
CA PHE A 627 25.47 -8.41 -0.09
C PHE A 627 24.91 -7.39 -1.09
N GLU A 628 23.89 -7.79 -1.85
CA GLU A 628 23.17 -6.88 -2.76
C GLU A 628 22.46 -5.75 -2.01
N ARG A 629 22.10 -6.00 -0.74
CA ARG A 629 21.40 -5.05 0.14
C ARG A 629 22.01 -5.07 1.54
N ASP A 630 22.00 -3.92 2.19
CA ASP A 630 22.46 -3.79 3.58
C ASP A 630 21.53 -4.49 4.57
N SER A 631 20.22 -4.50 4.28
CA SER A 631 19.21 -5.23 5.04
C SER A 631 18.70 -6.44 4.27
N LEU A 632 18.84 -7.64 4.85
CA LEU A 632 18.32 -8.88 4.31
C LEU A 632 16.98 -9.19 4.98
N GLN A 633 15.89 -8.77 4.34
CA GLN A 633 14.54 -8.98 4.87
C GLN A 633 13.64 -9.65 3.83
N PHE A 634 12.69 -10.45 4.29
CA PHE A 634 11.64 -11.03 3.45
C PHE A 634 10.29 -11.06 4.18
N ILE A 635 9.22 -11.23 3.41
CA ILE A 635 7.84 -11.18 3.91
C ILE A 635 7.28 -12.59 4.06
N VAL A 636 6.71 -12.87 5.23
CA VAL A 636 5.90 -14.05 5.52
C VAL A 636 4.43 -13.64 5.56
N LYS A 637 3.52 -14.56 5.24
CA LYS A 637 2.07 -14.30 5.17
C LYS A 637 1.30 -15.21 6.14
N PRO A 638 1.39 -14.99 7.47
CA PRO A 638 0.60 -15.76 8.41
C PRO A 638 -0.90 -15.62 8.10
N GLN A 639 -1.63 -16.69 8.34
CA GLN A 639 -3.06 -16.83 8.12
C GLN A 639 -3.76 -17.07 9.45
N PHE A 640 -4.77 -16.26 9.74
CA PHE A 640 -5.50 -16.30 11.00
C PHE A 640 -6.86 -16.97 10.81
N ILE A 641 -7.25 -17.80 11.77
CA ILE A 641 -8.52 -18.52 11.71
C ILE A 641 -9.65 -17.56 12.09
N LEU A 642 -10.57 -17.32 11.16
CA LEU A 642 -11.87 -16.75 11.44
C LEU A 642 -12.89 -17.89 11.54
N LEU A 643 -13.44 -18.09 12.74
CA LEU A 643 -14.51 -19.04 13.00
C LEU A 643 -15.82 -18.29 13.24
N ARG A 644 -16.85 -18.62 12.46
CA ARG A 644 -18.22 -18.12 12.65
C ARG A 644 -19.16 -19.29 12.93
N LEU A 645 -20.17 -19.05 13.76
CA LEU A 645 -21.19 -20.03 14.12
C LEU A 645 -22.57 -19.39 14.01
N TRP A 646 -23.52 -20.13 13.44
CA TRP A 646 -24.93 -19.77 13.42
C TRP A 646 -25.77 -20.95 13.83
N VAL A 647 -26.80 -20.71 14.65
CA VAL A 647 -27.81 -21.71 14.99
C VAL A 647 -29.14 -21.29 14.39
N VAL A 648 -29.65 -22.06 13.44
CA VAL A 648 -30.91 -21.78 12.72
C VAL A 648 -31.91 -22.92 12.91
N PRO A 649 -33.21 -22.72 12.63
CA PRO A 649 -34.19 -23.80 12.66
C PRO A 649 -33.77 -24.93 11.73
N GLY A 650 -33.88 -26.16 12.20
CA GLY A 650 -33.45 -27.31 11.41
C GLY A 650 -34.45 -27.65 10.30
N TYR A 651 -33.96 -28.34 9.27
CA TYR A 651 -34.80 -28.86 8.20
C TYR A 651 -35.81 -29.92 8.66
N LYS A 652 -35.56 -30.53 9.83
CA LYS A 652 -36.45 -31.49 10.50
C LYS A 652 -37.19 -30.83 11.65
N ARG A 653 -38.42 -31.28 11.91
CA ARG A 653 -39.16 -30.90 13.13
C ARG A 653 -38.35 -31.24 14.38
N SER A 654 -38.55 -30.43 15.42
CA SER A 654 -37.93 -30.56 16.73
C SER A 654 -36.40 -30.45 16.71
N THR A 655 -35.85 -29.79 15.68
CA THR A 655 -34.41 -29.61 15.54
C THR A 655 -34.02 -28.17 15.22
N SER A 656 -32.80 -27.81 15.63
CA SER A 656 -32.03 -26.69 15.10
C SER A 656 -30.79 -27.21 14.40
N GLU A 657 -30.19 -26.41 13.54
CA GLU A 657 -28.91 -26.69 12.91
C GLU A 657 -27.88 -25.69 13.39
N ALA A 658 -26.79 -26.20 13.97
CA ALA A 658 -25.59 -25.41 14.17
C ALA A 658 -24.71 -25.56 12.93
N ILE A 659 -24.33 -24.44 12.34
CA ILE A 659 -23.47 -24.37 11.16
C ILE A 659 -22.27 -23.51 11.52
N ALA A 660 -21.08 -24.13 11.52
CA ALA A 660 -19.83 -23.42 11.68
C ALA A 660 -19.16 -23.23 10.32
N TYR A 661 -18.57 -22.07 10.10
CA TYR A 661 -17.74 -21.78 8.94
C TYR A 661 -16.38 -21.29 9.41
N ALA A 662 -15.34 -22.00 8.98
CA ALA A 662 -13.96 -21.63 9.24
C ALA A 662 -13.30 -21.16 7.94
N LYS A 663 -12.62 -20.03 7.99
CA LYS A 663 -11.79 -19.53 6.90
C LYS A 663 -10.53 -18.85 7.41
N LEU A 664 -9.62 -18.60 6.50
CA LEU A 664 -8.35 -17.94 6.74
C LEU A 664 -8.42 -16.46 6.36
N LEU A 665 -7.83 -15.60 7.17
CA LEU A 665 -7.58 -14.19 6.88
C LEU A 665 -6.07 -13.95 6.84
N PRO A 666 -5.54 -13.15 5.88
CA PRO A 666 -6.27 -12.36 4.89
C PRO A 666 -6.67 -13.10 3.61
N SER A 667 -6.20 -14.34 3.37
CA SER A 667 -6.38 -15.03 2.07
C SER A 667 -7.84 -15.32 1.69
N GLN A 668 -8.77 -15.27 2.65
CA GLN A 668 -10.19 -15.66 2.50
C GLN A 668 -10.41 -17.12 2.10
N LYS A 669 -9.36 -17.96 2.16
CA LYS A 669 -9.46 -19.38 1.81
C LYS A 669 -10.31 -20.11 2.85
N PRO A 670 -11.33 -20.90 2.46
CA PRO A 670 -12.05 -21.75 3.41
C PRO A 670 -11.11 -22.76 4.07
N LEU A 671 -11.18 -22.90 5.39
CA LEU A 671 -10.30 -23.77 6.16
C LEU A 671 -10.91 -25.18 6.25
N THR A 672 -10.33 -26.12 5.51
CA THR A 672 -10.86 -27.48 5.34
C THR A 672 -10.13 -28.53 6.14
N GLY A 673 -10.81 -29.62 6.48
CA GLY A 673 -10.18 -30.69 7.26
C GLY A 673 -9.88 -30.29 8.70
N LEU A 674 -10.44 -29.17 9.17
CA LEU A 674 -10.33 -28.71 10.55
C LEU A 674 -11.35 -29.45 11.41
N THR A 675 -10.88 -30.08 12.49
CA THR A 675 -11.77 -30.68 13.49
C THR A 675 -12.33 -29.59 14.41
N LEU A 676 -13.65 -29.57 14.53
CA LEU A 676 -14.42 -28.67 15.37
C LEU A 676 -15.22 -29.49 16.39
N THR A 677 -15.35 -28.96 17.60
CA THR A 677 -16.18 -29.56 18.66
C THR A 677 -17.29 -28.60 19.07
N LEU A 678 -18.48 -29.15 19.34
CA LEU A 678 -19.63 -28.39 19.77
C LEU A 678 -19.89 -28.61 21.25
N GLU A 679 -20.28 -27.57 21.95
CA GLU A 679 -20.79 -27.59 23.31
C GLU A 679 -22.16 -26.92 23.32
N THR A 680 -23.10 -27.47 24.08
CA THR A 680 -24.45 -26.91 24.20
C THR A 680 -24.84 -26.78 25.67
N SER A 681 -25.57 -25.72 25.97
CA SER A 681 -26.23 -25.55 27.27
C SER A 681 -27.67 -25.07 27.06
N GLY A 682 -28.55 -25.47 27.98
CA GLY A 682 -29.98 -25.16 27.94
C GLY A 682 -30.51 -24.75 29.32
N GLY A 683 -31.43 -23.80 29.34
CA GLY A 683 -32.11 -23.29 30.52
C GLY A 683 -33.52 -23.88 30.71
N GLY A 684 -34.12 -23.62 31.88
CA GLY A 684 -35.51 -23.97 32.16
C GLY A 684 -35.82 -25.48 32.23
N GLY A 685 -34.80 -26.34 32.28
CA GLY A 685 -34.96 -27.79 32.21
C GLY A 685 -35.16 -28.36 30.80
N ALA A 686 -35.10 -27.50 29.78
CA ALA A 686 -35.02 -27.93 28.38
C ALA A 686 -33.56 -28.19 27.99
N THR A 687 -33.33 -29.11 27.06
CA THR A 687 -32.00 -29.43 26.54
C THR A 687 -31.96 -29.39 25.02
N LEU A 688 -30.78 -29.11 24.47
CA LEU A 688 -30.51 -29.05 23.05
C LEU A 688 -29.22 -29.84 22.79
N ASN A 689 -29.34 -31.03 22.23
CA ASN A 689 -28.20 -31.96 22.11
C ASN A 689 -27.92 -32.31 20.64
N PRO A 690 -26.65 -32.39 20.22
CA PRO A 690 -26.31 -32.84 18.88
C PRO A 690 -26.66 -34.32 18.71
N SER A 691 -27.42 -34.63 17.66
CA SER A 691 -27.90 -35.97 17.34
C SER A 691 -26.85 -36.82 16.62
N ASP A 692 -25.83 -36.19 16.05
CA ASP A 692 -24.85 -36.79 15.15
C ASP A 692 -23.39 -36.65 15.65
N GLY A 693 -23.23 -36.55 16.98
CA GLY A 693 -21.94 -36.43 17.68
C GLY A 693 -21.52 -34.98 17.91
N TYR A 694 -20.60 -34.77 18.85
CA TYR A 694 -20.10 -33.41 19.20
C TYR A 694 -18.97 -32.94 18.29
N GLU A 695 -18.23 -33.86 17.68
CA GLU A 695 -17.08 -33.56 16.81
C GLU A 695 -17.47 -33.63 15.33
N LYS A 696 -17.05 -32.64 14.55
CA LYS A 696 -17.18 -32.60 13.08
C LYS A 696 -15.92 -32.07 12.43
N VAL A 697 -15.68 -32.49 11.20
CA VAL A 697 -14.58 -32.00 10.37
C VAL A 697 -15.13 -31.06 9.31
N THR A 698 -14.47 -29.93 9.08
CA THR A 698 -14.87 -28.99 8.04
C THR A 698 -14.75 -29.61 6.64
N GLN A 699 -15.76 -29.35 5.81
CA GLN A 699 -15.93 -29.94 4.49
C GLN A 699 -14.74 -29.62 3.57
N ILE A 700 -14.20 -30.64 2.90
CA ILE A 700 -12.96 -30.52 2.09
C ILE A 700 -13.22 -30.06 0.66
N GLN A 701 -14.39 -30.40 0.12
CA GLN A 701 -14.77 -30.13 -1.26
C GLN A 701 -16.19 -29.59 -1.30
N ASP A 702 -16.42 -28.67 -2.23
CA ASP A 702 -17.77 -28.21 -2.56
C ASP A 702 -18.62 -29.38 -3.09
N PRO A 703 -19.95 -29.30 -2.94
CA PRO A 703 -20.84 -30.37 -3.36
C PRO A 703 -20.81 -30.50 -4.88
N ALA A 704 -20.73 -31.74 -5.39
CA ALA A 704 -20.76 -31.98 -6.83
C ALA A 704 -22.10 -31.51 -7.44
N PRO A 705 -22.09 -30.80 -8.58
CA PRO A 705 -23.30 -30.40 -9.27
C PRO A 705 -24.04 -31.66 -9.76
N GLY A 706 -25.23 -31.92 -9.22
CA GLY A 706 -26.10 -33.03 -9.66
C GLY A 706 -26.42 -34.11 -8.62
N GLY A 707 -25.91 -34.02 -7.39
CA GLY A 707 -26.36 -34.91 -6.30
C GLY A 707 -27.75 -34.54 -5.80
N LYS A 708 -28.64 -35.53 -5.62
CA LYS A 708 -29.92 -35.40 -4.87
C LYS A 708 -29.66 -35.25 -3.36
N ILE A 709 -28.76 -34.34 -2.97
CA ILE A 709 -28.46 -34.10 -1.56
C ILE A 709 -29.37 -32.96 -1.10
N ASN A 710 -30.18 -33.23 -0.07
CA ASN A 710 -31.20 -32.30 0.42
C ASN A 710 -30.62 -31.04 1.11
N PHE A 711 -29.30 -30.93 1.25
CA PHE A 711 -28.61 -29.75 1.80
C PHE A 711 -27.15 -29.75 1.32
N LYS A 712 -26.72 -28.70 0.63
CA LYS A 712 -25.37 -28.60 0.07
C LYS A 712 -24.41 -27.85 1.02
N MET A 713 -23.50 -28.59 1.65
CA MET A 713 -22.43 -28.05 2.49
C MET A 713 -21.33 -27.42 1.63
N VAL A 714 -20.88 -26.21 1.98
CA VAL A 714 -19.80 -25.50 1.30
C VAL A 714 -18.44 -25.89 1.88
N LYS A 715 -17.37 -25.85 1.08
CA LYS A 715 -15.99 -26.00 1.57
C LYS A 715 -15.73 -25.14 2.82
N GLY A 716 -15.12 -25.71 3.85
CA GLY A 716 -14.82 -25.03 5.12
C GLY A 716 -15.96 -24.98 6.15
N THR A 717 -17.12 -25.61 5.87
CA THR A 717 -18.25 -25.66 6.80
C THR A 717 -18.32 -26.97 7.58
N ALA A 718 -18.83 -26.92 8.80
CA ALA A 718 -19.25 -28.07 9.60
C ALA A 718 -20.69 -27.86 10.09
N ARG A 719 -21.45 -28.95 10.22
CA ARG A 719 -22.88 -28.91 10.57
C ARG A 719 -23.21 -29.96 11.61
N TRP A 720 -24.09 -29.58 12.54
CA TRP A 720 -24.67 -30.45 13.55
C TRP A 720 -26.18 -30.30 13.54
N ILE A 721 -26.89 -31.41 13.74
CA ILE A 721 -28.35 -31.41 13.93
C ILE A 721 -28.62 -31.49 15.43
N LEU A 722 -29.13 -30.41 15.99
CA LEU A 722 -29.43 -30.26 17.41
C LEU A 722 -30.89 -30.61 17.66
N THR A 723 -31.16 -31.51 18.61
CA THR A 723 -32.53 -31.96 18.93
C THR A 723 -32.98 -31.36 20.26
N TYR A 724 -34.18 -30.79 20.27
CA TYR A 724 -34.81 -30.27 21.48
C TYR A 724 -35.43 -31.39 22.30
N SER A 725 -35.32 -31.31 23.62
CA SER A 725 -36.11 -32.13 24.53
C SER A 725 -36.44 -31.39 25.84
N GLY A 726 -37.59 -31.71 26.44
CA GLY A 726 -38.03 -31.09 27.70
C GLY A 726 -38.53 -29.65 27.57
N LEU A 727 -38.64 -29.10 26.35
CA LEU A 727 -39.21 -27.78 26.10
C LEU A 727 -40.75 -27.85 26.14
N THR A 728 -41.36 -27.00 26.96
CA THR A 728 -42.81 -26.94 27.20
C THR A 728 -43.27 -25.49 27.39
N TRP A 729 -44.57 -25.22 27.27
CA TRP A 729 -45.10 -23.89 27.57
C TRP A 729 -44.85 -23.46 29.02
N SER A 730 -44.79 -24.42 29.95
CA SER A 730 -44.62 -24.15 31.39
C SER A 730 -43.21 -23.67 31.76
N ASN A 731 -42.19 -24.08 31.01
CA ASN A 731 -40.80 -23.68 31.23
C ASN A 731 -40.26 -22.74 30.15
N LEU A 732 -41.12 -22.25 29.24
CA LEU A 732 -40.75 -21.35 28.15
C LEU A 732 -39.98 -20.12 28.65
N SER A 733 -40.41 -19.51 29.76
CA SER A 733 -39.76 -18.32 30.34
C SER A 733 -38.28 -18.49 30.72
N GLY A 734 -37.80 -19.73 30.88
CA GLY A 734 -36.39 -20.05 31.15
C GLY A 734 -35.67 -20.74 29.98
N ALA A 735 -36.30 -20.90 28.82
CA ALA A 735 -35.80 -21.66 27.68
C ALA A 735 -34.77 -20.89 26.85
N GLN A 736 -33.59 -20.66 27.44
CA GLN A 736 -32.44 -20.05 26.79
C GLN A 736 -31.42 -21.12 26.42
N PHE A 737 -30.81 -21.00 25.25
CA PHE A 737 -29.80 -21.95 24.77
C PHE A 737 -28.54 -21.20 24.34
N GLN A 738 -27.41 -21.80 24.64
CA GLN A 738 -26.11 -21.38 24.13
C GLN A 738 -25.43 -22.56 23.45
N VAL A 739 -24.90 -22.30 22.26
CA VAL A 739 -24.15 -23.26 21.46
C VAL A 739 -22.78 -22.65 21.22
N THR A 740 -21.74 -23.37 21.58
CA THR A 740 -20.35 -22.94 21.42
C THR A 740 -19.62 -23.94 20.53
N CYS A 741 -18.99 -23.43 19.48
CA CYS A 741 -18.13 -24.19 18.59
C CYS A 741 -16.68 -23.85 18.90
N ASN A 742 -15.91 -24.87 19.26
CA ASN A 742 -14.49 -24.78 19.57
C ASN A 742 -13.68 -25.32 18.39
N GLY A 743 -12.69 -24.55 17.97
CA GLY A 743 -11.71 -24.86 16.94
C GLY A 743 -10.62 -25.83 17.41
N PRO A 744 -9.44 -25.84 16.77
CA PRO A 744 -8.33 -26.65 17.22
C PRO A 744 -7.81 -26.11 18.54
N ARG A 745 -7.30 -27.01 19.38
CA ARG A 745 -6.63 -26.66 20.63
C ARG A 745 -5.18 -26.32 20.34
N ASP A 746 -4.71 -25.14 20.76
CA ASP A 746 -3.28 -24.82 20.67
C ASP A 746 -2.46 -25.60 21.71
N LYS A 747 -1.12 -25.47 21.63
CA LYS A 747 -0.17 -26.08 22.56
C LYS A 747 -0.40 -25.68 24.02
N VAL A 748 -1.02 -24.52 24.27
CA VAL A 748 -1.27 -23.94 25.61
C VAL A 748 -2.66 -24.31 26.14
N GLY A 749 -3.51 -24.91 25.30
CA GLY A 749 -4.85 -25.37 25.65
C GLY A 749 -5.99 -24.44 25.24
N ASN A 750 -5.71 -23.32 24.56
CA ASN A 750 -6.72 -22.37 24.08
C ASN A 750 -7.40 -22.86 22.81
N PHE A 751 -8.60 -22.34 22.55
CA PHE A 751 -9.39 -22.63 21.36
C PHE A 751 -9.75 -21.34 20.63
N VAL A 752 -9.81 -21.38 19.31
CA VAL A 752 -10.65 -20.42 18.56
C VAL A 752 -12.09 -20.77 18.86
N THR A 753 -12.86 -19.86 19.45
CA THR A 753 -14.25 -20.15 19.82
C THR A 753 -15.22 -19.23 19.11
N ALA A 754 -16.32 -19.77 18.63
CA ALA A 754 -17.49 -19.01 18.18
C ALA A 754 -18.70 -19.49 18.97
N SER A 755 -19.51 -18.58 19.49
CA SER A 755 -20.72 -18.93 20.25
C SER A 755 -21.93 -18.25 19.65
N ASP A 756 -23.06 -18.93 19.70
CA ASP A 756 -24.36 -18.39 19.39
C ASP A 756 -25.34 -18.69 20.52
N SER A 757 -26.24 -17.75 20.80
CA SER A 757 -27.25 -17.88 21.85
C SER A 757 -28.60 -17.40 21.36
N PHE A 758 -29.66 -18.03 21.83
CA PHE A 758 -31.03 -17.63 21.53
C PHE A 758 -31.97 -17.96 22.70
N ASP A 759 -33.05 -17.19 22.77
CA ASP A 759 -34.09 -17.31 23.80
C ASP A 759 -35.41 -17.66 23.10
N VAL A 760 -35.94 -18.85 23.38
CA VAL A 760 -37.17 -19.33 22.70
C VAL A 760 -38.39 -18.52 23.13
N ASN A 761 -38.44 -18.02 24.36
CA ASN A 761 -39.50 -17.13 24.80
C ASN A 761 -39.45 -15.80 24.06
N ALA A 762 -38.27 -15.21 23.91
CA ALA A 762 -38.09 -14.00 23.13
C ALA A 762 -38.47 -14.22 21.66
N ASN A 763 -38.06 -15.35 21.08
CA ASN A 763 -38.42 -15.75 19.71
C ASN A 763 -39.94 -15.82 19.52
N VAL A 764 -40.67 -16.51 20.41
CA VAL A 764 -42.14 -16.63 20.34
C VAL A 764 -42.80 -15.27 20.43
N ASN A 765 -42.42 -14.44 21.40
CA ASN A 765 -43.02 -13.12 21.58
C ASN A 765 -42.71 -12.18 20.41
N THR A 766 -41.50 -12.25 19.85
CA THR A 766 -41.11 -11.46 18.68
C THR A 766 -41.86 -11.90 17.45
N MET A 767 -41.95 -13.22 17.20
CA MET A 767 -42.73 -13.76 16.08
C MET A 767 -44.21 -13.33 16.17
N LEU A 768 -44.83 -13.39 17.34
CA LEU A 768 -46.20 -12.91 17.54
C LEU A 768 -46.30 -11.40 17.33
N SER A 769 -45.40 -10.62 17.94
CA SER A 769 -45.40 -9.15 17.80
C SER A 769 -45.24 -8.74 16.34
N ASP A 770 -44.32 -9.36 15.61
CA ASP A 770 -44.05 -9.04 14.21
C ASP A 770 -45.25 -9.40 13.34
N LEU A 771 -45.79 -10.63 13.47
CA LEU A 771 -46.99 -11.08 12.76
C LEU A 771 -48.17 -10.11 12.98
N LEU A 772 -48.33 -9.63 14.22
CA LEU A 772 -49.40 -8.72 14.60
C LEU A 772 -49.06 -7.25 14.35
N SER A 773 -47.85 -6.90 13.93
CA SER A 773 -47.51 -5.54 13.51
C SER A 773 -47.47 -5.38 11.99
N ASP A 774 -47.47 -6.49 11.27
CA ASP A 774 -47.49 -6.51 9.82
C ASP A 774 -48.85 -6.05 9.29
N ASN A 775 -48.87 -4.82 8.74
CA ASN A 775 -50.09 -4.21 8.22
C ASN A 775 -50.72 -5.00 7.07
N GLU A 776 -49.90 -5.63 6.23
CA GLU A 776 -50.39 -6.42 5.10
C GLU A 776 -51.09 -7.67 5.61
N ILE A 777 -50.44 -8.39 6.53
CA ILE A 777 -51.00 -9.62 7.11
C ILE A 777 -52.20 -9.29 8.00
N GLN A 778 -52.15 -8.25 8.83
CA GLN A 778 -53.30 -7.79 9.62
C GLN A 778 -54.53 -7.46 8.76
N SER A 779 -54.32 -6.83 7.59
CA SER A 779 -55.42 -6.51 6.67
C SER A 779 -56.10 -7.76 6.10
N LYS A 780 -55.35 -8.87 5.99
CA LYS A 780 -55.83 -10.18 5.52
C LYS A 780 -56.36 -11.07 6.66
N MET A 781 -55.87 -10.89 7.88
CA MET A 781 -56.20 -11.73 9.05
C MET A 781 -57.48 -11.33 9.79
N ASN A 782 -58.00 -10.12 9.59
CA ASN A 782 -59.24 -9.71 10.27
C ASN A 782 -60.48 -10.14 9.48
N ASN A 783 -61.39 -10.89 10.11
CA ASN A 783 -62.68 -11.19 9.48
C ASN A 783 -63.49 -9.88 9.33
N PRO A 784 -63.86 -9.47 8.10
CA PRO A 784 -64.57 -8.23 7.85
C PRO A 784 -65.92 -8.16 8.56
N TYR A 785 -66.48 -9.31 8.96
CA TYR A 785 -67.76 -9.41 9.66
C TYR A 785 -67.69 -9.17 11.18
N PHE A 786 -66.50 -8.88 11.75
CA PHE A 786 -66.37 -8.57 13.18
C PHE A 786 -66.86 -7.17 13.58
N LYS A 787 -66.95 -6.21 12.66
CA LYS A 787 -67.25 -4.81 13.01
C LYS A 787 -68.75 -4.47 13.09
N ASP A 788 -69.63 -5.22 12.39
CA ASP A 788 -71.05 -4.84 12.22
C ASP A 788 -72.08 -5.99 12.33
N SER A 789 -71.94 -6.90 13.31
CA SER A 789 -72.87 -8.04 13.47
C SER A 789 -73.50 -8.15 14.86
N TYR A 790 -74.81 -8.46 14.90
CA TYR A 790 -75.54 -8.81 16.13
C TYR A 790 -75.29 -10.25 16.61
N LEU A 791 -74.52 -11.04 15.86
CA LEU A 791 -74.17 -12.40 16.25
C LEU A 791 -73.17 -12.39 17.42
N PRO A 792 -73.26 -13.35 18.35
CA PRO A 792 -72.18 -13.62 19.31
C PRO A 792 -70.84 -13.78 18.59
N TYR A 793 -69.75 -13.27 19.17
CA TYR A 793 -68.42 -13.27 18.54
C TYR A 793 -68.00 -14.67 18.05
N CYS A 794 -68.20 -15.71 18.86
CA CYS A 794 -67.91 -17.10 18.52
C CYS A 794 -68.68 -17.66 17.30
N LEU A 795 -69.72 -16.98 16.81
CA LEU A 795 -70.50 -17.41 15.63
C LEU A 795 -70.24 -16.55 14.39
N ARG A 796 -69.57 -15.39 14.52
CA ARG A 796 -69.34 -14.46 13.40
C ARG A 796 -68.47 -15.08 12.31
N GLY A 797 -67.33 -15.65 12.69
CA GLY A 797 -66.48 -16.42 11.78
C GLY A 797 -67.19 -17.59 11.12
N PRO A 798 -67.79 -18.51 11.90
CA PRO A 798 -68.46 -19.67 11.33
C PRO A 798 -69.59 -19.35 10.36
N VAL A 799 -70.47 -18.41 10.72
CA VAL A 799 -71.58 -18.00 9.85
C VAL A 799 -71.07 -17.36 8.57
N TRP A 800 -70.05 -16.51 8.67
CA TRP A 800 -69.41 -15.90 7.50
C TRP A 800 -68.80 -16.94 6.56
N ASN A 801 -68.06 -17.91 7.11
CA ASN A 801 -67.46 -18.99 6.31
C ASN A 801 -68.49 -19.89 5.64
N ILE A 802 -69.60 -20.22 6.33
CA ILE A 802 -70.71 -20.96 5.74
C ILE A 802 -71.35 -20.15 4.61
N TYR A 803 -71.56 -18.85 4.83
CA TYR A 803 -72.05 -17.94 3.79
C TYR A 803 -71.13 -17.94 2.56
N GLN A 804 -69.82 -17.76 2.74
CA GLN A 804 -68.85 -17.75 1.64
C GLN A 804 -68.75 -19.11 0.93
N LYS A 805 -68.90 -20.23 1.66
CA LYS A 805 -68.94 -21.57 1.05
C LYS A 805 -70.17 -21.77 0.15
N LEU A 806 -71.27 -21.06 0.43
CA LEU A 806 -72.50 -21.09 -0.37
C LEU A 806 -72.49 -20.04 -1.49
N ASP A 807 -71.76 -18.93 -1.32
CA ASP A 807 -71.53 -17.87 -2.30
C ASP A 807 -70.17 -18.10 -3.00
N THR A 808 -70.17 -18.99 -4.01
CA THR A 808 -68.96 -19.54 -4.66
C THR A 808 -68.03 -18.53 -5.34
N ASN A 809 -68.36 -17.24 -5.31
CA ASN A 809 -67.63 -16.18 -6.02
C ASN A 809 -66.55 -15.50 -5.16
N ARG A 810 -66.31 -15.96 -3.93
CA ARG A 810 -65.34 -15.35 -3.00
C ARG A 810 -64.49 -16.40 -2.28
N PRO A 811 -63.24 -16.09 -1.93
CA PRO A 811 -62.36 -17.03 -1.25
C PRO A 811 -62.85 -17.37 0.16
N TYR A 812 -62.73 -18.63 0.52
CA TYR A 812 -63.07 -19.16 1.85
C TYR A 812 -62.10 -18.61 2.90
N VAL A 813 -62.62 -17.84 3.86
CA VAL A 813 -61.82 -16.89 4.63
C VAL A 813 -60.83 -17.55 5.59
N CYS A 814 -61.22 -18.58 6.35
CA CYS A 814 -60.26 -19.24 7.25
C CYS A 814 -59.14 -20.00 6.51
N HIS A 815 -59.43 -20.54 5.32
CA HIS A 815 -58.42 -21.18 4.49
C HIS A 815 -57.39 -20.18 3.96
N GLN A 816 -57.84 -19.01 3.49
CA GLN A 816 -56.93 -17.96 3.04
C GLN A 816 -56.09 -17.45 4.21
N MET A 817 -56.72 -17.10 5.35
CA MET A 817 -56.01 -16.63 6.54
C MET A 817 -54.96 -17.61 7.04
N ARG A 818 -55.32 -18.90 7.16
CA ARG A 818 -54.36 -19.95 7.50
C ARG A 818 -53.21 -20.00 6.50
N SER A 819 -53.50 -19.96 5.20
CA SER A 819 -52.45 -20.00 4.18
C SER A 819 -51.51 -18.79 4.28
N ASP A 820 -52.04 -17.58 4.51
CA ASP A 820 -51.24 -16.36 4.67
C ASP A 820 -50.36 -16.40 5.93
N ILE A 821 -50.90 -16.89 7.06
CA ILE A 821 -50.12 -17.06 8.30
C ILE A 821 -49.04 -18.14 8.13
N ILE A 822 -49.36 -19.27 7.49
CA ILE A 822 -48.37 -20.31 7.22
C ILE A 822 -47.29 -19.81 6.26
N ASP A 823 -47.65 -19.06 5.22
CA ASP A 823 -46.70 -18.44 4.30
C ASP A 823 -45.77 -17.47 5.04
N TYR A 824 -46.30 -16.64 5.95
CA TYR A 824 -45.49 -15.79 6.81
C TYR A 824 -44.50 -16.59 7.68
N LEU A 825 -44.98 -17.62 8.38
CA LEU A 825 -44.14 -18.45 9.24
C LEU A 825 -43.08 -19.21 8.44
N GLN A 826 -43.43 -19.66 7.23
CA GLN A 826 -42.50 -20.27 6.28
C GLN A 826 -41.43 -19.28 5.82
N LYS A 827 -41.83 -18.06 5.43
CA LYS A 827 -40.90 -17.00 5.01
C LYS A 827 -39.96 -16.57 6.12
N ARG A 828 -40.44 -16.59 7.36
CA ARG A 828 -39.62 -16.28 8.54
C ARG A 828 -38.63 -17.40 8.86
N ARG A 829 -39.04 -18.66 8.72
CA ARG A 829 -38.20 -19.83 9.02
C ARG A 829 -37.13 -20.08 7.96
N ASN A 830 -37.46 -19.86 6.69
CA ASN A 830 -36.59 -20.18 5.56
C ASN A 830 -35.74 -18.98 5.12
N TYR A 831 -34.61 -19.27 4.49
CA TYR A 831 -33.80 -18.24 3.84
C TYR A 831 -34.45 -17.81 2.51
N HIS A 832 -34.52 -16.51 2.27
CA HIS A 832 -34.97 -15.93 1.00
C HIS A 832 -33.91 -15.01 0.43
N ASN A 833 -33.95 -14.75 -0.89
CA ASN A 833 -32.92 -13.98 -1.60
C ASN A 833 -33.12 -12.44 -1.60
N GLU A 834 -34.14 -11.92 -0.91
CA GLU A 834 -34.55 -10.49 -0.86
C GLU A 834 -34.30 -9.79 0.52
N GLY A 835 -33.65 -8.61 0.56
CA GLY A 835 -33.25 -7.90 1.81
C GLY A 835 -31.75 -7.96 2.24
N ASP A 836 -31.43 -7.51 3.45
CA ASP A 836 -30.07 -7.56 4.03
C ASP A 836 -29.73 -8.95 4.63
N LEU A 837 -28.46 -9.39 4.51
CA LEU A 837 -27.99 -10.72 4.92
C LEU A 837 -28.22 -10.98 6.42
N ASN A 838 -27.83 -10.02 7.26
CA ASN A 838 -27.89 -10.15 8.71
C ASN A 838 -29.35 -10.14 9.19
N THR A 839 -30.17 -9.28 8.61
CA THR A 839 -31.60 -9.17 8.93
C THR A 839 -32.34 -10.48 8.62
N ARG A 840 -32.05 -11.13 7.49
CA ARG A 840 -32.67 -12.42 7.14
C ARG A 840 -32.23 -13.54 8.06
N LEU A 841 -30.93 -13.60 8.36
CA LEU A 841 -30.43 -14.61 9.27
C LEU A 841 -31.00 -14.43 10.67
N ALA A 842 -31.14 -13.19 11.14
CA ALA A 842 -31.82 -12.88 12.40
C ALA A 842 -33.29 -13.33 12.38
N SER A 843 -34.00 -13.13 11.26
CA SER A 843 -35.37 -13.60 11.06
C SER A 843 -35.48 -15.13 11.20
N MET A 844 -34.63 -15.88 10.50
CA MET A 844 -34.55 -17.34 10.61
C MET A 844 -34.20 -17.78 12.03
N ARG A 845 -33.17 -17.19 12.63
CA ARG A 845 -32.75 -17.47 14.02
C ARG A 845 -33.87 -17.23 15.02
N GLY A 846 -34.74 -16.25 14.76
CA GLY A 846 -35.95 -15.95 15.52
C GLY A 846 -37.03 -17.03 15.48
N MET A 847 -36.86 -18.08 14.68
CA MET A 847 -37.75 -19.24 14.63
C MET A 847 -37.17 -20.48 15.35
N ASN A 848 -35.99 -20.38 15.96
CA ASN A 848 -35.44 -21.48 16.76
C ASN A 848 -36.38 -21.81 17.94
N GLY A 849 -36.69 -23.10 18.10
CA GLY A 849 -37.60 -23.59 19.13
C GLY A 849 -39.09 -23.47 18.77
N ILE A 850 -39.43 -23.01 17.57
CA ILE A 850 -40.82 -22.80 17.10
C ILE A 850 -41.11 -23.71 15.90
N GLU A 851 -42.17 -24.49 16.01
CA GLU A 851 -42.74 -25.29 14.91
C GLU A 851 -44.15 -24.80 14.59
N TYR A 852 -44.66 -25.11 13.40
CA TYR A 852 -46.00 -24.68 12.99
C TYR A 852 -46.64 -25.66 12.02
N GLU A 853 -47.97 -25.75 12.07
CA GLU A 853 -48.76 -26.73 11.31
C GLU A 853 -50.11 -26.18 10.87
N LYS A 854 -50.70 -26.89 9.90
CA LYS A 854 -52.08 -26.68 9.48
C LYS A 854 -52.97 -27.63 10.26
N TYR A 855 -53.98 -27.08 10.90
CA TYR A 855 -54.96 -27.85 11.66
C TYR A 855 -56.33 -27.72 11.03
N TYR A 856 -57.16 -28.75 11.20
CA TYR A 856 -58.52 -28.72 10.70
C TYR A 856 -59.49 -29.49 11.60
N VAL A 857 -60.75 -29.06 11.54
CA VAL A 857 -61.87 -29.88 12.01
C VAL A 857 -62.80 -30.12 10.83
N TRP A 858 -62.74 -31.35 10.34
CA TRP A 858 -63.51 -31.80 9.19
C TRP A 858 -63.27 -30.87 7.98
N SER A 859 -64.32 -30.53 7.22
CA SER A 859 -64.26 -29.55 6.11
C SER A 859 -64.89 -28.19 6.48
N VAL A 860 -65.01 -27.92 7.78
CA VAL A 860 -65.78 -26.78 8.32
C VAL A 860 -64.87 -25.69 8.84
N HIS A 861 -63.70 -26.05 9.35
CA HIS A 861 -62.73 -25.11 9.90
C HIS A 861 -61.29 -25.56 9.68
N VAL A 862 -60.42 -24.60 9.35
CA VAL A 862 -58.98 -24.79 9.21
C VAL A 862 -58.27 -23.57 9.81
N TRP A 863 -57.16 -23.78 10.50
CA TRP A 863 -56.38 -22.70 11.12
C TRP A 863 -54.88 -23.04 11.12
N ALA A 864 -54.07 -22.02 11.39
CA ALA A 864 -52.65 -22.17 11.61
C ALA A 864 -52.39 -22.29 13.10
N GLY A 865 -51.49 -23.16 13.51
CA GLY A 865 -51.04 -23.23 14.90
C GLY A 865 -49.53 -23.36 14.97
N PHE A 866 -48.96 -22.92 16.08
CA PHE A 866 -47.54 -23.11 16.37
C PHE A 866 -47.35 -23.80 17.71
N PHE A 867 -46.26 -24.55 17.83
CA PHE A 867 -45.88 -25.25 19.05
C PHE A 867 -44.37 -25.20 19.25
N LEU A 868 -43.92 -25.66 20.42
CA LEU A 868 -42.51 -25.62 20.77
C LEU A 868 -41.78 -26.85 20.21
N SER A 869 -40.56 -26.66 19.71
CA SER A 869 -39.74 -27.78 19.25
C SER A 869 -39.53 -28.82 20.37
N GLY A 870 -39.77 -30.10 20.09
CA GLY A 870 -39.72 -31.17 21.08
C GLY A 870 -41.03 -31.41 21.86
N SER A 871 -42.07 -30.58 21.65
CA SER A 871 -43.43 -30.87 22.14
C SER A 871 -44.25 -31.64 21.09
N SER A 872 -45.38 -32.23 21.50
CA SER A 872 -46.31 -32.83 20.54
C SER A 872 -47.00 -31.74 19.72
N SER A 873 -47.33 -32.03 18.45
CA SER A 873 -48.12 -31.12 17.61
C SER A 873 -49.53 -30.86 18.15
N GLY A 874 -50.02 -31.65 19.11
CA GLY A 874 -51.28 -31.43 19.81
C GLY A 874 -51.21 -30.40 20.94
N ASP A 875 -50.02 -29.94 21.32
CA ASP A 875 -49.78 -28.90 22.33
C ASP A 875 -49.50 -27.54 21.68
N TYR A 876 -50.34 -27.17 20.70
CA TYR A 876 -50.17 -25.94 19.93
C TYR A 876 -50.94 -24.76 20.53
N LYS A 877 -50.53 -23.57 20.09
CA LYS A 877 -51.26 -22.31 20.22
C LYS A 877 -51.85 -21.95 18.86
N ALA A 878 -53.17 -21.80 18.83
CA ALA A 878 -53.89 -21.45 17.61
C ALA A 878 -53.64 -19.98 17.27
N LEU A 879 -53.31 -19.75 16.00
CA LEU A 879 -53.37 -18.47 15.33
C LEU A 879 -54.65 -18.45 14.49
N ASP A 880 -55.78 -18.32 15.18
CA ASP A 880 -57.10 -18.50 14.59
C ASP A 880 -58.02 -17.29 14.80
N PRO A 881 -57.97 -16.31 13.88
CA PRO A 881 -58.91 -15.18 13.91
C PRO A 881 -60.36 -15.56 13.61
N TRP A 882 -60.68 -16.85 13.38
CA TRP A 882 -62.04 -17.28 13.10
C TRP A 882 -62.96 -17.17 14.31
N TRP A 883 -62.41 -17.36 15.51
CA TRP A 883 -63.18 -17.35 16.76
C TRP A 883 -63.23 -15.95 17.42
N GLU A 884 -62.87 -15.87 18.69
CA GLU A 884 -62.86 -14.63 19.48
C GLU A 884 -61.46 -13.99 19.53
N GLN A 885 -60.46 -14.59 18.88
CA GLN A 885 -59.10 -14.04 18.80
C GLN A 885 -59.08 -12.85 17.83
N ARG A 886 -59.07 -11.63 18.37
CA ARG A 886 -59.01 -10.41 17.57
C ARG A 886 -57.58 -9.89 17.55
N TRP A 887 -57.00 -9.76 16.37
CA TRP A 887 -55.61 -9.32 16.25
C TRP A 887 -55.39 -7.83 16.49
N ASP A 888 -56.47 -7.05 16.54
CA ASP A 888 -56.44 -5.66 17.03
C ASP A 888 -56.48 -5.56 18.57
N ASP A 889 -56.62 -6.68 19.29
CA ASP A 889 -56.63 -6.75 20.74
C ASP A 889 -55.25 -7.21 21.28
N PRO A 890 -54.48 -6.31 21.94
CA PRO A 890 -53.12 -6.59 22.38
C PRO A 890 -53.01 -7.76 23.38
N SER A 891 -54.11 -8.19 23.99
CA SER A 891 -54.11 -9.36 24.87
C SER A 891 -53.70 -10.64 24.14
N PHE A 892 -53.99 -10.77 22.84
CA PHE A 892 -53.60 -11.94 22.04
C PHE A 892 -52.15 -11.89 21.54
N ASN A 893 -51.38 -10.85 21.86
CA ASN A 893 -49.95 -10.78 21.55
C ASN A 893 -49.10 -11.70 22.42
N LYS A 894 -49.72 -12.37 23.40
CA LYS A 894 -49.05 -13.24 24.36
C LYS A 894 -49.46 -14.70 24.16
N PRO A 895 -48.51 -15.65 24.16
CA PRO A 895 -48.80 -17.05 23.88
C PRO A 895 -49.75 -17.70 24.90
N GLU A 896 -49.78 -17.22 26.15
CA GLU A 896 -50.70 -17.71 27.19
C GLU A 896 -52.17 -17.39 26.90
N ASN A 897 -52.45 -16.35 26.11
CA ASN A 897 -53.80 -15.91 25.77
C ASN A 897 -54.29 -16.49 24.44
N LEU A 898 -53.44 -17.22 23.73
CA LEU A 898 -53.83 -17.91 22.51
C LEU A 898 -54.61 -19.19 22.81
N MET A 899 -55.55 -19.52 21.92
CA MET A 899 -56.37 -20.71 22.03
C MET A 899 -55.50 -21.96 21.97
N THR A 900 -55.91 -22.97 22.71
CA THR A 900 -55.30 -24.31 22.70
C THR A 900 -56.23 -25.28 21.98
N THR A 901 -55.78 -26.51 21.76
CA THR A 901 -56.63 -27.62 21.27
C THR A 901 -57.94 -27.75 22.03
N TYR A 902 -57.91 -27.56 23.36
CA TYR A 902 -59.11 -27.58 24.18
C TYR A 902 -60.01 -26.36 23.93
N GLY A 903 -59.42 -25.17 23.73
CA GLY A 903 -60.15 -23.96 23.36
C GLY A 903 -60.85 -24.07 22.01
N GLU A 904 -60.17 -24.63 21.01
CA GLU A 904 -60.73 -24.95 19.69
C GLU A 904 -61.90 -25.93 19.80
N ALA A 905 -61.73 -27.02 20.54
CA ALA A 905 -62.81 -27.98 20.83
C ALA A 905 -64.00 -27.37 21.53
N TRP A 906 -63.74 -26.51 22.51
CA TRP A 906 -64.78 -25.81 23.23
C TRP A 906 -65.57 -24.88 22.32
N ASN A 907 -64.93 -24.06 21.51
CA ASN A 907 -65.62 -23.14 20.60
C ASN A 907 -66.37 -23.87 19.47
N LEU A 908 -65.79 -24.95 18.95
CA LEU A 908 -66.50 -25.82 18.00
C LEU A 908 -67.76 -26.43 18.63
N SER A 909 -67.70 -26.85 19.90
CA SER A 909 -68.87 -27.40 20.60
C SER A 909 -69.97 -26.34 20.77
N LYS A 910 -69.61 -25.09 21.06
CA LYS A 910 -70.56 -23.95 21.10
C LYS A 910 -71.20 -23.71 19.73
N MET A 911 -70.41 -23.69 18.68
CA MET A 911 -70.89 -23.52 17.30
C MET A 911 -71.83 -24.65 16.90
N THR A 912 -71.45 -25.89 17.18
CA THR A 912 -72.27 -27.07 16.89
C THR A 912 -73.57 -27.06 17.67
N ALA A 913 -73.55 -26.66 18.95
CA ALA A 913 -74.76 -26.48 19.74
C ALA A 913 -75.67 -25.39 19.15
N ALA A 914 -75.10 -24.25 18.74
CA ALA A 914 -75.85 -23.16 18.11
C ALA A 914 -76.45 -23.57 16.76
N VAL A 915 -75.69 -24.25 15.90
CA VAL A 915 -76.18 -24.76 14.60
C VAL A 915 -77.19 -25.88 14.80
N GLY A 916 -76.96 -26.79 15.74
CA GLY A 916 -77.89 -27.87 16.09
C GLY A 916 -79.23 -27.31 16.55
N VAL A 917 -79.24 -26.24 17.35
CA VAL A 917 -80.46 -25.49 17.69
C VAL A 917 -81.14 -24.91 16.45
N ILE A 918 -80.38 -24.25 15.57
CA ILE A 918 -80.90 -23.58 14.36
C ILE A 918 -81.48 -24.60 13.36
N VAL A 919 -80.77 -25.69 13.10
CA VAL A 919 -81.21 -26.79 12.22
C VAL A 919 -82.41 -27.51 12.83
N THR A 920 -82.42 -27.77 14.14
CA THR A 920 -83.59 -28.39 14.77
C THR A 920 -84.80 -27.47 14.73
N ALA A 921 -84.64 -26.16 14.92
CA ALA A 921 -85.72 -25.18 14.73
C ALA A 921 -86.22 -25.13 13.28
N ALA A 922 -85.31 -25.20 12.29
CA ALA A 922 -85.66 -25.23 10.87
C ALA A 922 -86.35 -26.54 10.45
N VAL A 923 -85.89 -27.69 10.96
CA VAL A 923 -86.51 -29.01 10.73
C VAL A 923 -87.88 -29.10 11.42
N SER A 924 -88.03 -28.51 12.60
CA SER A 924 -89.33 -28.40 13.30
C SER A 924 -90.32 -27.52 12.52
N ALA A 925 -89.84 -26.45 11.87
CA ALA A 925 -90.64 -25.63 10.96
C ALA A 925 -90.97 -26.36 9.64
N LEU A 926 -90.08 -27.22 9.14
CA LEU A 926 -90.25 -28.01 7.91
C LEU A 926 -91.13 -29.26 8.12
N ALA A 927 -91.22 -29.82 9.31
CA ALA A 927 -92.16 -30.92 9.60
C ALA A 927 -93.65 -30.50 9.42
N ALA A 928 -93.92 -29.20 9.26
CA ALA A 928 -95.25 -28.68 8.94
C ALA A 928 -95.53 -28.54 7.42
N VAL A 929 -94.53 -28.62 6.52
CA VAL A 929 -94.74 -28.48 5.07
C VAL A 929 -93.77 -29.39 4.28
N GLY A 930 -94.33 -30.26 3.43
CA GLY A 930 -93.66 -31.36 2.75
C GLY A 930 -92.33 -31.06 2.02
N VAL A 931 -91.53 -32.12 1.96
CA VAL A 931 -90.14 -32.27 1.49
C VAL A 931 -89.88 -31.68 0.09
N ALA A 932 -89.05 -30.62 -0.02
CA ALA A 932 -88.15 -30.32 -1.16
C ALA A 932 -87.26 -29.03 -1.01
N VAL A 933 -86.97 -28.50 0.19
CA VAL A 933 -86.41 -27.12 0.33
C VAL A 933 -85.25 -26.99 1.35
N SER A 934 -84.37 -27.98 1.51
CA SER A 934 -83.32 -27.91 2.56
C SER A 934 -82.24 -26.85 2.30
N ALA A 935 -81.79 -26.68 1.05
CA ALA A 935 -80.75 -25.68 0.72
C ALA A 935 -81.28 -24.23 0.73
N VAL A 936 -82.51 -24.02 0.24
CA VAL A 936 -83.13 -22.69 0.16
C VAL A 936 -83.60 -22.22 1.54
N ALA A 937 -84.11 -23.11 2.40
CA ALA A 937 -84.51 -22.74 3.77
C ALA A 937 -83.28 -22.35 4.62
N MET A 938 -82.17 -23.08 4.51
CA MET A 938 -80.94 -22.74 5.22
C MET A 938 -80.33 -21.42 4.71
N ALA A 939 -80.33 -21.18 3.39
CA ALA A 939 -79.92 -19.90 2.81
C ALA A 939 -80.83 -18.73 3.23
N THR A 940 -82.14 -18.97 3.39
CA THR A 940 -83.13 -17.95 3.80
C THR A 940 -83.04 -17.64 5.30
N LEU A 941 -82.77 -18.65 6.13
CA LEU A 941 -82.54 -18.50 7.57
C LEU A 941 -81.21 -17.78 7.86
N ILE A 942 -80.14 -18.13 7.13
CA ILE A 942 -78.86 -17.42 7.17
C ILE A 942 -79.06 -15.96 6.72
N LYS A 943 -79.79 -15.71 5.61
CA LYS A 943 -80.17 -14.35 5.21
C LYS A 943 -80.99 -13.62 6.28
N GLY A 944 -81.91 -14.29 6.96
CA GLY A 944 -82.72 -13.71 8.04
C GLY A 944 -81.92 -13.36 9.31
N LEU A 945 -80.94 -14.19 9.67
CA LEU A 945 -80.00 -13.91 10.76
C LEU A 945 -79.03 -12.76 10.41
N LEU A 946 -78.58 -12.69 9.16
CA LEU A 946 -77.81 -11.55 8.62
C LEU A 946 -78.64 -10.25 8.58
N LEU A 947 -79.97 -10.34 8.62
CA LEU A 947 -80.93 -9.22 8.67
C LEU A 947 -81.42 -8.87 10.10
N GLY A 948 -80.84 -9.45 11.16
CA GLY A 948 -81.02 -8.98 12.54
C GLY A 948 -82.17 -9.61 13.35
N LEU A 949 -82.66 -10.79 12.99
CA LEU A 949 -83.64 -11.53 13.81
C LEU A 949 -83.01 -12.05 15.12
N LYS A 950 -83.70 -11.85 16.27
CA LYS A 950 -83.21 -12.24 17.60
C LYS A 950 -83.32 -13.76 17.82
N LEU A 951 -82.17 -14.43 17.95
CA LEU A 951 -81.99 -15.87 18.17
C LEU A 951 -82.69 -16.39 19.44
N THR A 952 -82.86 -15.55 20.46
CA THR A 952 -83.35 -15.93 21.79
C THR A 952 -84.82 -16.35 21.85
N VAL A 953 -85.70 -15.83 20.99
CA VAL A 953 -87.14 -16.18 20.99
C VAL A 953 -87.40 -17.58 20.41
N ALA A 954 -86.52 -18.06 19.52
CA ALA A 954 -86.66 -19.37 18.88
C ALA A 954 -86.13 -20.52 19.75
N LEU A 955 -85.25 -20.22 20.71
CA LEU A 955 -84.57 -21.19 21.57
C LEU A 955 -85.47 -21.69 22.72
N GLU A 956 -86.23 -20.81 23.37
CA GLU A 956 -87.10 -21.19 24.51
C GLU A 956 -88.31 -22.04 24.10
N ALA A 957 -88.78 -21.91 22.86
CA ALA A 957 -89.95 -22.65 22.37
C ALA A 957 -89.65 -24.13 22.05
N ALA A 958 -88.37 -24.53 21.93
CA ALA A 958 -88.00 -25.83 21.36
C ALA A 958 -87.57 -26.91 22.37
N GLY A 959 -87.39 -26.60 23.66
CA GLY A 959 -87.29 -27.59 24.74
C GLY A 959 -86.17 -28.65 24.65
N LEU A 960 -85.01 -28.33 24.07
CA LEU A 960 -83.95 -29.31 23.80
C LEU A 960 -82.80 -29.24 24.82
N THR A 961 -82.57 -30.34 25.55
CA THR A 961 -81.41 -30.56 26.41
C THR A 961 -80.60 -31.77 25.93
N ASN A 962 -79.33 -31.51 25.59
CA ASN A 962 -78.22 -32.44 25.34
C ASN A 962 -78.19 -33.23 24.01
N VAL A 963 -77.29 -32.79 23.13
CA VAL A 963 -76.72 -33.63 22.06
C VAL A 963 -75.20 -33.66 22.28
N GLY A 964 -74.65 -34.83 22.59
CA GLY A 964 -73.22 -35.04 22.71
C GLY A 964 -72.61 -35.35 21.35
N PHE A 965 -71.60 -34.58 20.94
CA PHE A 965 -70.82 -34.83 19.72
C PHE A 965 -69.37 -35.13 20.10
N SER A 966 -68.79 -36.19 19.52
CA SER A 966 -67.35 -36.42 19.57
C SER A 966 -66.68 -35.66 18.43
N SER A 967 -65.96 -34.58 18.73
CA SER A 967 -65.13 -33.87 17.75
C SER A 967 -63.79 -34.59 17.59
N TYR A 968 -63.51 -35.10 16.39
CA TYR A 968 -62.20 -35.62 16.01
C TYR A 968 -61.39 -34.46 15.41
N PHE A 969 -60.28 -34.10 16.06
CA PHE A 969 -59.31 -33.12 15.56
C PHE A 969 -58.27 -33.85 14.73
N ASP A 970 -57.96 -33.30 13.57
CA ASP A 970 -56.96 -33.87 12.67
C ASP A 970 -56.07 -32.73 12.16
N TYR A 971 -54.86 -33.05 11.73
CA TYR A 971 -53.88 -32.05 11.30
C TYR A 971 -53.21 -32.48 10.00
N ASP A 972 -53.00 -31.50 9.12
CA ASP A 972 -52.24 -31.71 7.89
C ASP A 972 -50.77 -31.46 8.23
N SER A 973 -50.06 -32.55 8.47
CA SER A 973 -48.61 -32.52 8.67
C SER A 973 -47.94 -31.85 7.47
N LEU A 974 -47.38 -30.66 7.69
CA LEU A 974 -46.51 -29.97 6.74
C LEU A 974 -45.19 -30.71 6.58
N ALA A 975 -44.73 -31.45 7.60
CA ALA A 975 -43.57 -32.31 7.46
C ALA A 975 -43.92 -33.61 6.74
N TYR A 976 -42.97 -34.09 5.93
CA TYR A 976 -42.98 -35.45 5.38
C TYR A 976 -42.87 -36.50 6.49
N ASP A 977 -43.10 -37.76 6.14
CA ASP A 977 -43.05 -38.90 7.07
C ASP A 977 -41.70 -39.05 7.79
N ASP A 978 -40.61 -38.57 7.18
CA ASP A 978 -39.26 -38.55 7.77
C ASP A 978 -38.99 -37.34 8.67
N GLY A 979 -40.00 -36.50 8.90
CA GLY A 979 -39.96 -35.28 9.70
C GLY A 979 -39.37 -34.06 8.98
N SER A 980 -38.98 -34.17 7.71
CA SER A 980 -38.42 -33.04 6.94
C SER A 980 -39.50 -32.09 6.41
N LEU A 981 -39.17 -30.80 6.28
CA LEU A 981 -40.09 -29.76 5.84
C LEU A 981 -39.97 -29.47 4.32
N PRO A 982 -41.08 -29.34 3.56
CA PRO A 982 -41.14 -29.39 2.10
C PRO A 982 -40.58 -28.18 1.35
N LEU A 983 -40.18 -27.11 2.04
CA LEU A 983 -39.78 -25.85 1.43
C LEU A 983 -38.46 -25.29 1.98
N PHE A 984 -37.64 -26.12 2.64
CA PHE A 984 -36.32 -25.69 3.06
C PHE A 984 -35.42 -25.58 1.82
N PRO A 985 -34.91 -24.39 1.44
CA PRO A 985 -34.10 -24.24 0.24
C PRO A 985 -32.82 -25.08 0.36
N GLN A 986 -32.48 -25.88 -0.64
CA GLN A 986 -31.32 -26.79 -0.52
C GLN A 986 -29.96 -26.07 -0.65
N ASP A 987 -29.97 -24.85 -1.19
CA ASP A 987 -28.78 -24.11 -1.61
C ASP A 987 -28.57 -22.80 -0.83
N TRP A 988 -29.41 -22.48 0.16
CA TRP A 988 -29.32 -21.18 0.86
C TRP A 988 -27.98 -20.94 1.54
N LEU A 989 -27.37 -22.00 2.08
CA LEU A 989 -26.07 -21.89 2.76
C LEU A 989 -24.97 -21.47 1.78
N ILE A 990 -25.03 -21.94 0.53
CA ILE A 990 -24.08 -21.56 -0.52
C ILE A 990 -24.18 -20.05 -0.77
N GLU A 991 -25.40 -19.58 -1.05
CA GLU A 991 -25.67 -18.16 -1.33
C GLU A 991 -25.29 -17.28 -0.12
N PHE A 992 -25.61 -17.74 1.09
CA PHE A 992 -25.26 -17.06 2.33
C PHE A 992 -23.74 -16.91 2.49
N ILE A 993 -22.98 -17.99 2.36
CA ILE A 993 -21.51 -17.96 2.50
C ILE A 993 -20.85 -17.12 1.41
N GLN A 994 -21.37 -17.15 0.18
CA GLN A 994 -20.87 -16.29 -0.91
C GLN A 994 -21.06 -14.81 -0.59
N ARG A 995 -22.24 -14.40 -0.15
CA ARG A 995 -22.53 -13.02 0.25
C ARG A 995 -21.71 -12.60 1.47
N LEU A 996 -21.55 -13.49 2.45
CA LEU A 996 -20.73 -13.24 3.63
C LEU A 996 -19.26 -12.99 3.26
N ASN A 997 -18.70 -13.77 2.34
CA ASN A 997 -17.33 -13.57 1.89
C ASN A 997 -17.15 -12.22 1.17
N GLN A 998 -18.14 -11.76 0.41
CA GLN A 998 -18.13 -10.42 -0.18
C GLN A 998 -18.21 -9.33 0.90
N GLN A 999 -19.08 -9.51 1.91
CA GLN A 999 -19.19 -8.56 3.02
C GLN A 999 -17.87 -8.46 3.80
N ASP A 1000 -17.28 -9.59 4.18
CA ASP A 1000 -16.01 -9.62 4.90
C ASP A 1000 -14.91 -8.93 4.07
N LEU A 1001 -14.81 -9.24 2.76
CA LEU A 1001 -13.86 -8.55 1.87
C LEU A 1001 -14.05 -7.03 1.88
N ASN A 1002 -15.30 -6.55 1.92
CA ASN A 1002 -15.58 -5.12 1.97
C ASN A 1002 -15.24 -4.49 3.32
N GLU A 1003 -15.54 -5.18 4.43
CA GLU A 1003 -15.21 -4.72 5.78
C GLU A 1003 -13.69 -4.60 5.97
N TRP A 1004 -12.93 -5.59 5.50
CA TRP A 1004 -11.47 -5.62 5.60
C TRP A 1004 -10.77 -4.64 4.63
N ARG A 1005 -11.37 -4.31 3.47
CA ARG A 1005 -10.83 -3.29 2.54
C ARG A 1005 -11.04 -1.85 3.00
N LYS A 1006 -12.15 -1.57 3.72
CA LYS A 1006 -12.46 -0.24 4.23
C LYS A 1006 -11.64 0.16 5.46
N SER A 1007 -10.95 -0.81 6.07
CA SER A 1007 -10.30 -0.69 7.37
C SER A 1007 -8.81 -0.50 7.22
#